data_AF-A0A8J7HT41-F1
#
_entry.id   AF-A0A8J7HT41-F1
#
_cell.length_a   1.000
_cell.length_b   1.000
_cell.length_c   1.000
_cell.angle_alpha   90.00
_cell.angle_beta   90.00
_cell.angle_gamma   90.00
#
_symmetry.space_group_name_H-M   'P 1'
#
loop_
_entity.id
_entity.type
_entity.pdbx_description
1 polymer ?
#
loop_
_entity_poly.entity_id
_entity_poly.type
_entity_poly.pdbx_seq_one_letter_code
_entity_poly.pdbx_strand_id
1 'polypeptide(L)'
;MGNQFSCIIIGEGTLPLQCVQILREKGHEIYGLVSADNSVHTWAESNKIPHIQPTDNLREFLSQQPFDYLFSIVNPSVLPEEILELPRQCAINYHDAPLPKYAGVNATSWALMNQEKTHGVTWHVMAATVDAGDILKQVIIDIADDETALTLNGKCYEAALNAFAQLVDELSFGIAQATKPNLNERTYFSRSKRPSAGGIISWKRSAHELDAMIRALDFGTYPNPSGKAKLFINNNFFIVSQLEVLENLSKRAPGTIIAIEPNLIQVSTASYDIALHQVLTINGQALSIADLVETFGLQVGCQFCDIEPDQVRQIEKLDKSIPKYETFWVKRLATLELLALPYAQHTALHLDKQQYAYAKMSLPHEAIAFLQERRPQWNWGDFLETAFVAYLARIGGPGSFDIGYKYIDLQQQLVGTAGLFASVVPHRVEVDCEQSFEQIFQEYQKQVNLTKHNLTYPQDVVSRYPALRSLPQLGNKQLFPVVIERVEKLEDHQGESGNELSFIIAADGKECCWLYNTAVLDGDKIARMQEQFAVFLQGIVTQPEGSVAYLPLLSEQERYKIWVEWNDTKVDYSKDKCIHQLFEEQVEKTPDAVAVVFENTQLTYQQLNQRANQLAHHLRSLGVGPEVFVGICLERSLEMIVGLLAILKAGGAYVPLDPTYPSERLAFILQDTQIPIILTTAQLVNSLPAHAAQVVYLDSQWQAIAHNSQENLVCEATPDNLMYIIYTSGSTGQPKGVMIPHRGIYNQLQWRQTTFKLTQQDKVLQTISFSFDPSVWQIFWPLCNGAQLILARPGGHQDPAYLVKVIVEQQITVLALVPSILSVLLEQQGIENCQTLRHVTCGGEALPVKLIEQFFAKLNLHNVLINCYGPTEASIDATFWKCQHDTNYLIAPIGRPIANTQTYILDSHLQPVPIGVPGELYIGGVGLGRGYLNRPELTQEKFIANPFYQSRGAEEQESRGEISIERLYKTGDLARYLSNGDIEFLGRLDNQVKVRGFRIELGEVEAAIAQHPSVQQTVVIAREDNPGDKRLVAYIIPHPEQTPSSDELRGFLQEKLALHMVPSAFVFLNTLPLNPNGKIDTRALPAPSFSRPDLQQAFVAPRTPIEQEIAEIWVSVLKLEKVGIDDNFFVLGGHSLLATQVMSRLHQAFGVDLPLRTLFELPTVAQLGNRIETVQWANQLLRASESETTNDYEEGRL
;
A
#
# COMPACT_ATOMS: atom_id res chain seq x y z
N MET A 1 -40.24 -36.10 29.55
CA MET A 1 -38.85 -35.72 29.23
C MET A 1 -38.13 -37.00 28.86
N GLY A 2 -37.52 -37.06 27.67
CA GLY A 2 -36.69 -38.21 27.27
C GLY A 2 -35.42 -38.30 28.12
N ASN A 3 -34.70 -39.42 28.03
CA ASN A 3 -33.42 -39.56 28.73
C ASN A 3 -32.36 -38.68 28.05
N GLN A 4 -31.59 -37.94 28.87
CA GLN A 4 -30.39 -37.26 28.39
C GLN A 4 -29.31 -38.28 28.05
N PHE A 5 -28.52 -37.99 27.01
CA PHE A 5 -27.38 -38.80 26.60
C PHE A 5 -26.19 -37.89 26.28
N SER A 6 -25.01 -38.49 26.31
CA SER A 6 -23.73 -37.85 25.98
C SER A 6 -23.27 -38.23 24.57
N CYS A 7 -22.68 -37.29 23.85
CA CYS A 7 -22.24 -37.55 22.48
C CYS A 7 -20.98 -36.76 22.08
N ILE A 8 -20.35 -37.24 21.02
CA ILE A 8 -19.27 -36.55 20.31
C ILE A 8 -19.66 -36.44 18.83
N ILE A 9 -19.29 -35.33 18.20
CA ILE A 9 -19.57 -35.08 16.79
C ILE A 9 -18.27 -34.95 16.02
N ILE A 10 -18.20 -35.60 14.85
CA ILE A 10 -17.08 -35.51 13.90
C ILE A 10 -17.65 -35.03 12.58
N GLY A 11 -17.13 -33.93 12.02
CA GLY A 11 -17.67 -33.40 10.78
C GLY A 11 -17.06 -32.09 10.30
N GLU A 12 -17.35 -31.74 9.04
CA GLU A 12 -16.93 -30.49 8.42
C GLU A 12 -18.14 -29.66 7.97
N GLY A 13 -17.97 -28.34 7.90
CA GLY A 13 -19.02 -27.40 7.46
C GLY A 13 -20.08 -27.07 8.52
N THR A 14 -21.20 -26.51 8.07
CA THR A 14 -22.23 -25.93 8.93
C THR A 14 -23.25 -26.93 9.48
N LEU A 15 -23.46 -28.06 8.80
CA LEU A 15 -24.44 -29.08 9.22
C LEU A 15 -24.11 -29.66 10.62
N PRO A 16 -22.85 -30.05 10.93
CA PRO A 16 -22.47 -30.47 12.28
C PRO A 16 -22.79 -29.41 13.35
N LEU A 17 -22.56 -28.13 13.05
CA LEU A 17 -22.80 -27.02 13.99
C LEU A 17 -24.30 -26.86 14.31
N GLN A 18 -25.17 -27.00 13.31
CA GLN A 18 -26.61 -26.98 13.51
C GLN A 18 -27.08 -28.22 14.30
N CYS A 19 -26.50 -29.39 14.04
CA CYS A 19 -26.77 -30.60 14.83
C CYS A 19 -26.35 -30.43 16.31
N VAL A 20 -25.21 -29.78 16.59
CA VAL A 20 -24.79 -29.38 17.94
C VAL A 20 -25.87 -28.51 18.61
N GLN A 21 -26.41 -27.52 17.90
CA GLN A 21 -27.44 -26.64 18.43
C GLN A 21 -28.72 -27.41 18.79
N ILE A 22 -29.20 -28.30 17.91
CA ILE A 22 -30.36 -29.17 18.17
C ILE A 22 -30.15 -30.02 19.43
N LEU A 23 -28.97 -30.61 19.59
CA LEU A 23 -28.63 -31.42 20.76
C LEU A 23 -28.63 -30.58 22.05
N ARG A 24 -28.08 -29.36 22.01
CA ARG A 24 -28.08 -28.44 23.18
C ARG A 24 -29.48 -27.96 23.55
N GLU A 25 -30.31 -27.59 22.57
CA GLU A 25 -31.69 -27.16 22.79
C GLU A 25 -32.54 -28.27 23.42
N LYS A 26 -32.30 -29.51 23.04
CA LYS A 26 -32.95 -30.70 23.61
C LYS A 26 -32.31 -31.18 24.93
N GLY A 27 -31.23 -30.52 25.38
CA GLY A 27 -30.61 -30.75 26.69
C GLY A 27 -29.65 -31.94 26.76
N HIS A 28 -29.07 -32.37 25.64
CA HIS A 28 -28.06 -33.44 25.60
C HIS A 28 -26.64 -32.91 25.85
N GLU A 29 -25.74 -33.77 26.35
CA GLU A 29 -24.37 -33.41 26.65
C GLU A 29 -23.45 -33.66 25.44
N ILE A 30 -22.57 -32.70 25.15
CA ILE A 30 -21.66 -32.73 24.01
C ILE A 30 -20.23 -32.68 24.55
N TYR A 31 -19.53 -33.80 24.49
CA TYR A 31 -18.19 -33.95 25.08
C TYR A 31 -17.07 -33.54 24.14
N GLY A 32 -17.33 -33.43 22.84
CA GLY A 32 -16.35 -32.89 21.93
C GLY A 32 -16.84 -32.72 20.50
N LEU A 33 -16.10 -31.89 19.75
CA LEU A 33 -16.26 -31.66 18.33
C LEU A 33 -14.93 -31.89 17.59
N VAL A 34 -14.92 -32.79 16.61
CA VAL A 34 -13.73 -33.13 15.83
C VAL A 34 -13.90 -32.63 14.41
N SER A 35 -12.99 -31.78 13.93
CA SER A 35 -13.05 -31.23 12.58
C SER A 35 -11.67 -30.86 12.03
N ALA A 36 -11.46 -30.95 10.72
CA ALA A 36 -10.30 -30.32 10.08
C ALA A 36 -10.62 -28.88 9.62
N ASP A 37 -11.87 -28.44 9.78
CA ASP A 37 -12.35 -27.11 9.39
C ASP A 37 -12.10 -26.09 10.51
N ASN A 38 -11.22 -25.12 10.26
CA ASN A 38 -10.91 -24.06 11.22
C ASN A 38 -12.13 -23.23 11.64
N SER A 39 -13.15 -23.08 10.78
CA SER A 39 -14.36 -22.34 11.14
C SER A 39 -15.17 -23.05 12.24
N VAL A 40 -15.16 -24.39 12.21
CA VAL A 40 -15.77 -25.26 13.22
C VAL A 40 -15.01 -25.16 14.55
N HIS A 41 -13.67 -25.08 14.49
CA HIS A 41 -12.81 -24.84 15.68
C HIS A 41 -13.10 -23.52 16.35
N THR A 42 -13.04 -22.41 15.59
CA THR A 42 -13.31 -21.07 16.12
C THR A 42 -14.69 -20.99 16.75
N TRP A 43 -15.69 -21.64 16.14
CA TRP A 43 -17.03 -21.71 16.69
C TRP A 43 -17.09 -22.53 17.98
N ALA A 44 -16.42 -23.69 18.04
CA ALA A 44 -16.36 -24.54 19.22
C ALA A 44 -15.66 -23.85 20.40
N GLU A 45 -14.54 -23.16 20.15
CA GLU A 45 -13.83 -22.31 21.13
C GLU A 45 -14.77 -21.25 21.71
N SER A 46 -15.45 -20.51 20.85
CA SER A 46 -16.39 -19.45 21.24
C SER A 46 -17.56 -19.99 22.09
N ASN A 47 -17.93 -21.26 21.90
CA ASN A 47 -19.01 -21.92 22.62
C ASN A 47 -18.54 -22.80 23.79
N LYS A 48 -17.23 -22.80 24.10
CA LYS A 48 -16.59 -23.60 25.17
C LYS A 48 -16.84 -25.10 25.05
N ILE A 49 -16.86 -25.62 23.82
CA ILE A 49 -16.97 -27.06 23.55
C ILE A 49 -15.55 -27.60 23.29
N PRO A 50 -15.14 -28.71 23.95
CA PRO A 50 -13.86 -29.35 23.66
C PRO A 50 -13.74 -29.71 22.18
N HIS A 51 -12.60 -29.47 21.55
CA HIS A 51 -12.41 -29.76 20.13
C HIS A 51 -10.98 -30.17 19.81
N ILE A 52 -10.81 -30.91 18.71
CA ILE A 52 -9.50 -31.37 18.22
C ILE A 52 -9.52 -31.55 16.70
N GLN A 53 -8.36 -31.39 16.06
CA GLN A 53 -8.19 -31.79 14.67
C GLN A 53 -8.09 -33.33 14.53
N PRO A 54 -8.65 -33.92 13.46
CA PRO A 54 -8.52 -35.35 13.17
C PRO A 54 -7.06 -35.67 12.83
N THR A 55 -6.29 -36.02 13.86
CA THR A 55 -4.85 -36.34 13.84
C THR A 55 -4.62 -37.68 14.55
N ASP A 56 -3.37 -38.14 14.64
CA ASP A 56 -3.03 -39.41 15.29
C ASP A 56 -3.48 -39.50 16.78
N ASN A 57 -3.75 -38.35 17.42
CA ASN A 57 -4.22 -38.27 18.81
C ASN A 57 -5.77 -38.35 18.95
N LEU A 58 -6.51 -38.59 17.87
CA LEU A 58 -7.97 -38.63 17.87
C LEU A 58 -8.53 -39.66 18.86
N ARG A 59 -7.95 -40.86 18.91
CA ARG A 59 -8.40 -41.91 19.84
C ARG A 59 -8.25 -41.50 21.30
N GLU A 60 -7.14 -40.85 21.64
CA GLU A 60 -6.87 -40.39 23.00
C GLU A 60 -7.92 -39.38 23.44
N PHE A 61 -8.24 -38.40 22.58
CA PHE A 61 -9.31 -37.43 22.81
C PHE A 61 -10.67 -38.08 23.02
N LEU A 62 -11.07 -39.00 22.13
CA LEU A 62 -12.35 -39.70 22.22
C LEU A 62 -12.45 -40.61 23.46
N SER A 63 -11.33 -41.09 23.99
CA SER A 63 -11.29 -42.00 25.14
C SER A 63 -11.23 -41.29 26.51
N GLN A 64 -11.17 -39.95 26.54
CA GLN A 64 -11.04 -39.19 27.79
C GLN A 64 -12.22 -39.40 28.75
N GLN A 65 -13.43 -39.54 28.21
CA GLN A 65 -14.64 -39.81 28.99
C GLN A 65 -15.58 -40.74 28.21
N PRO A 66 -16.26 -41.68 28.89
CA PRO A 66 -17.20 -42.59 28.22
C PRO A 66 -18.48 -41.85 27.80
N PHE A 67 -18.86 -41.98 26.53
CA PHE A 67 -20.02 -41.30 25.93
C PHE A 67 -20.96 -42.28 25.22
N ASP A 68 -22.20 -41.88 24.96
CA ASP A 68 -23.25 -42.80 24.49
C ASP A 68 -23.29 -42.93 22.96
N TYR A 69 -23.15 -41.83 22.21
CA TYR A 69 -23.23 -41.83 20.74
C TYR A 69 -22.09 -41.05 20.06
N LEU A 70 -21.59 -41.56 18.93
CA LEU A 70 -20.69 -40.82 18.03
C LEU A 70 -21.45 -40.43 16.77
N PHE A 71 -21.56 -39.14 16.44
CA PHE A 71 -22.17 -38.69 15.20
C PHE A 71 -21.11 -38.29 14.17
N SER A 72 -21.04 -39.01 13.06
CA SER A 72 -20.20 -38.70 11.89
C SER A 72 -21.05 -37.96 10.86
N ILE A 73 -20.82 -36.66 10.70
CA ILE A 73 -21.66 -35.76 9.89
C ILE A 73 -20.79 -35.07 8.84
N VAL A 74 -20.97 -35.41 7.56
CA VAL A 74 -20.14 -34.85 6.46
C VAL A 74 -18.64 -35.06 6.74
N ASN A 75 -18.28 -36.22 7.28
CA ASN A 75 -16.90 -36.56 7.58
C ASN A 75 -16.22 -37.09 6.30
N PRO A 76 -15.15 -36.46 5.80
CA PRO A 76 -14.47 -36.90 4.57
C PRO A 76 -13.57 -38.13 4.78
N SER A 77 -13.33 -38.53 6.03
CA SER A 77 -12.41 -39.60 6.39
C SER A 77 -13.16 -40.86 6.86
N VAL A 78 -12.70 -42.02 6.40
CA VAL A 78 -13.20 -43.30 6.92
C VAL A 78 -12.63 -43.50 8.32
N LEU A 79 -13.51 -43.68 9.31
CA LEU A 79 -13.10 -43.93 10.69
C LEU A 79 -12.65 -45.40 10.86
N PRO A 80 -11.52 -45.65 11.53
CA PRO A 80 -11.08 -47.00 11.89
C PRO A 80 -12.10 -47.72 12.78
N GLU A 81 -12.17 -49.05 12.67
CA GLU A 81 -13.09 -49.90 13.45
C GLU A 81 -12.94 -49.66 14.97
N GLU A 82 -11.71 -49.46 15.45
CA GLU A 82 -11.40 -49.16 16.85
C GLU A 82 -12.08 -47.89 17.40
N ILE A 83 -12.39 -46.92 16.54
CA ILE A 83 -13.11 -45.69 16.93
C ILE A 83 -14.62 -45.94 16.98
N LEU A 84 -15.14 -46.81 16.11
CA LEU A 84 -16.56 -47.13 16.01
C LEU A 84 -17.07 -47.91 17.23
N GLU A 85 -16.19 -48.59 17.96
CA GLU A 85 -16.49 -49.36 19.18
C GLU A 85 -16.47 -48.54 20.48
N LEU A 86 -15.97 -47.30 20.45
CA LEU A 86 -15.91 -46.42 21.63
C LEU A 86 -17.27 -45.98 22.24
N PRO A 87 -18.30 -45.60 21.45
CA PRO A 87 -19.59 -45.19 22.02
C PRO A 87 -20.31 -46.37 22.70
N ARG A 88 -20.96 -46.12 23.85
CA ARG A 88 -21.69 -47.17 24.59
C ARG A 88 -22.87 -47.75 23.82
N GLN A 89 -23.49 -46.97 22.94
CA GLN A 89 -24.64 -47.39 22.14
C GLN A 89 -24.20 -47.71 20.71
N CYS A 90 -23.87 -46.69 19.92
CA CYS A 90 -23.36 -46.87 18.56
C CYS A 90 -22.76 -45.58 17.98
N ALA A 91 -22.01 -45.74 16.88
CA ALA A 91 -21.64 -44.65 15.99
C ALA A 91 -22.66 -44.54 14.85
N ILE A 92 -23.09 -43.32 14.55
CA ILE A 92 -24.14 -42.99 13.57
C ILE A 92 -23.54 -42.08 12.51
N ASN A 93 -23.70 -42.44 11.23
CA ASN A 93 -23.25 -41.65 10.10
C ASN A 93 -24.42 -41.00 9.37
N TYR A 94 -24.22 -39.76 8.96
CA TYR A 94 -25.06 -39.05 8.01
C TYR A 94 -24.63 -39.35 6.58
N HIS A 95 -25.60 -39.60 5.73
CA HIS A 95 -25.40 -39.84 4.31
C HIS A 95 -26.38 -39.03 3.47
N ASP A 96 -25.85 -38.25 2.53
CA ASP A 96 -26.61 -37.34 1.67
C ASP A 96 -27.21 -38.05 0.43
N ALA A 97 -27.80 -39.22 0.67
CA ALA A 97 -28.47 -40.03 -0.34
C ALA A 97 -29.37 -41.11 0.29
N PRO A 98 -30.34 -41.66 -0.44
CA PRO A 98 -31.06 -42.86 -0.01
C PRO A 98 -30.12 -44.07 -0.13
N LEU A 99 -29.86 -44.75 1.00
CA LEU A 99 -29.12 -46.00 0.99
C LEU A 99 -30.08 -47.17 0.65
N PRO A 100 -29.65 -48.16 -0.15
CA PRO A 100 -28.29 -48.46 -0.63
C PRO A 100 -27.90 -47.79 -1.95
N LYS A 101 -28.82 -47.12 -2.64
CA LYS A 101 -28.73 -46.81 -4.08
C LYS A 101 -27.52 -45.94 -4.44
N TYR A 102 -27.25 -44.93 -3.62
CA TYR A 102 -26.22 -43.93 -3.87
C TYR A 102 -25.27 -43.79 -2.68
N ALA A 103 -23.97 -43.92 -2.92
CA ALA A 103 -22.92 -43.82 -1.91
C ALA A 103 -21.80 -42.87 -2.36
N GLY A 104 -21.14 -42.18 -1.43
CA GLY A 104 -20.11 -41.17 -1.70
C GLY A 104 -20.60 -39.71 -1.79
N VAL A 105 -19.74 -38.82 -2.30
CA VAL A 105 -19.90 -37.35 -2.22
C VAL A 105 -20.53 -36.79 -3.50
N ASN A 106 -21.36 -35.74 -3.39
CA ASN A 106 -22.14 -35.11 -4.49
C ASN A 106 -23.20 -36.04 -5.12
N ALA A 107 -23.85 -36.88 -4.31
CA ALA A 107 -24.87 -37.82 -4.79
C ALA A 107 -26.07 -37.13 -5.46
N THR A 108 -26.43 -35.92 -5.02
CA THR A 108 -27.46 -35.06 -5.62
C THR A 108 -27.18 -34.75 -7.09
N SER A 109 -25.94 -34.40 -7.45
CA SER A 109 -25.54 -34.21 -8.85
C SER A 109 -25.76 -35.47 -9.68
N TRP A 110 -25.40 -36.64 -9.16
CA TRP A 110 -25.56 -37.91 -9.90
C TRP A 110 -27.02 -38.33 -10.04
N ALA A 111 -27.85 -38.10 -9.02
CA ALA A 111 -29.29 -38.32 -9.10
C ALA A 111 -29.93 -37.45 -10.19
N LEU A 112 -29.56 -36.17 -10.27
CA LEU A 112 -30.00 -35.26 -11.32
C LEU A 112 -29.53 -35.71 -12.72
N MET A 113 -28.26 -36.10 -12.88
CA MET A 113 -27.74 -36.59 -14.16
C MET A 113 -28.43 -37.87 -14.64
N ASN A 114 -28.81 -38.75 -13.70
CA ASN A 114 -29.57 -39.96 -13.98
C ASN A 114 -31.09 -39.71 -14.13
N GLN A 115 -31.53 -38.44 -14.03
CA GLN A 115 -32.93 -38.03 -14.15
C GLN A 115 -33.85 -38.75 -13.16
N GLU A 116 -33.34 -38.99 -11.95
CA GLU A 116 -34.11 -39.57 -10.87
C GLU A 116 -35.30 -38.67 -10.51
N LYS A 117 -36.39 -39.28 -10.04
CA LYS A 117 -37.56 -38.55 -9.55
C LYS A 117 -37.55 -38.36 -8.04
N THR A 118 -36.71 -39.11 -7.34
CA THR A 118 -36.57 -39.03 -5.88
C THR A 118 -35.11 -39.14 -5.45
N HIS A 119 -34.77 -38.44 -4.37
CA HIS A 119 -33.52 -38.55 -3.62
C HIS A 119 -33.85 -38.72 -2.14
N GLY A 120 -32.88 -38.51 -1.25
CA GLY A 120 -33.14 -38.58 0.18
C GLY A 120 -31.88 -38.42 1.02
N VAL A 121 -32.09 -38.40 2.32
CA VAL A 121 -31.00 -38.39 3.31
C VAL A 121 -31.17 -39.56 4.26
N THR A 122 -30.05 -40.12 4.72
CA THR A 122 -30.03 -41.32 5.55
C THR A 122 -29.14 -41.13 6.76
N TRP A 123 -29.64 -41.51 7.93
CA TRP A 123 -28.90 -41.68 9.17
C TRP A 123 -28.84 -43.17 9.47
N HIS A 124 -27.64 -43.74 9.54
CA HIS A 124 -27.46 -45.17 9.71
C HIS A 124 -26.32 -45.47 10.68
N VAL A 125 -26.34 -46.67 11.27
CA VAL A 125 -25.27 -47.16 12.14
C VAL A 125 -24.00 -47.36 11.29
N MET A 126 -22.85 -46.98 11.83
CA MET A 126 -21.56 -47.25 11.20
C MET A 126 -21.18 -48.72 11.39
N ALA A 127 -20.66 -49.34 10.33
CA ALA A 127 -20.14 -50.70 10.35
C ALA A 127 -18.74 -50.72 9.70
N ALA A 128 -17.98 -51.81 9.88
CA ALA A 128 -16.65 -51.98 9.28
C ALA A 128 -16.63 -51.79 7.75
N THR A 129 -17.76 -52.02 7.09
CA THR A 129 -17.96 -51.67 5.67
C THR A 129 -18.75 -50.36 5.57
N VAL A 130 -18.17 -49.37 4.86
CA VAL A 130 -18.75 -48.03 4.64
C VAL A 130 -20.17 -48.13 4.10
N ASP A 131 -21.13 -47.43 4.70
CA ASP A 131 -22.57 -47.38 4.37
C ASP A 131 -23.32 -48.73 4.40
N ALA A 132 -22.83 -49.72 5.16
CA ALA A 132 -23.44 -51.05 5.24
C ALA A 132 -24.22 -51.32 6.55
N GLY A 133 -24.21 -50.41 7.50
CA GLY A 133 -24.92 -50.59 8.77
C GLY A 133 -26.41 -50.28 8.68
N ASP A 134 -27.14 -50.65 9.73
CA ASP A 134 -28.60 -50.55 9.75
C ASP A 134 -29.07 -49.09 9.71
N ILE A 135 -30.09 -48.83 8.90
CA ILE A 135 -30.70 -47.50 8.73
C ILE A 135 -31.57 -47.20 9.94
N LEU A 136 -31.26 -46.09 10.63
CA LEU A 136 -32.04 -45.58 11.76
C LEU A 136 -33.14 -44.62 11.31
N LYS A 137 -32.83 -43.77 10.33
CA LYS A 137 -33.78 -42.80 9.78
C LYS A 137 -33.45 -42.55 8.31
N GLN A 138 -34.46 -42.58 7.45
CA GLN A 138 -34.32 -42.18 6.05
C GLN A 138 -35.51 -41.34 5.64
N VAL A 139 -35.23 -40.23 4.96
CA VAL A 139 -36.26 -39.33 4.43
C VAL A 139 -36.09 -39.28 2.92
N ILE A 140 -37.17 -39.60 2.19
CA ILE A 140 -37.22 -39.51 0.73
C ILE A 140 -37.71 -38.11 0.35
N ILE A 141 -37.07 -37.53 -0.65
CA ILE A 141 -37.30 -36.17 -1.13
C ILE A 141 -37.63 -36.25 -2.62
N ASP A 142 -38.67 -35.57 -3.06
CA ASP A 142 -39.02 -35.47 -4.47
C ASP A 142 -38.10 -34.47 -5.20
N ILE A 143 -37.65 -34.84 -6.40
CA ILE A 143 -36.83 -33.98 -7.27
C ILE A 143 -37.77 -33.33 -8.29
N ALA A 144 -37.86 -31.99 -8.25
CA ALA A 144 -38.61 -31.24 -9.26
C ALA A 144 -37.87 -31.22 -10.61
N ASP A 145 -38.58 -31.00 -11.71
CA ASP A 145 -37.97 -31.05 -13.05
C ASP A 145 -36.95 -29.90 -13.28
N ASP A 146 -37.09 -28.78 -12.57
CA ASP A 146 -36.20 -27.60 -12.62
C ASP A 146 -35.12 -27.58 -11.52
N GLU A 147 -35.04 -28.63 -10.70
CA GLU A 147 -34.11 -28.70 -9.57
C GLU A 147 -32.63 -28.67 -10.03
N THR A 148 -31.79 -27.89 -9.34
CA THR A 148 -30.34 -27.87 -9.53
C THR A 148 -29.63 -28.59 -8.39
N ALA A 149 -28.33 -28.87 -8.52
CA ALA A 149 -27.56 -29.44 -7.43
C ALA A 149 -27.59 -28.53 -6.18
N LEU A 150 -27.56 -27.21 -6.36
CA LEU A 150 -27.71 -26.25 -5.27
C LEU A 150 -29.04 -26.39 -4.54
N THR A 151 -30.17 -26.36 -5.27
CA THR A 151 -31.49 -26.39 -4.63
C THR A 151 -31.78 -27.75 -4.00
N LEU A 152 -31.36 -28.84 -4.65
CA LEU A 152 -31.48 -30.19 -4.10
C LEU A 152 -30.62 -30.39 -2.85
N ASN A 153 -29.38 -29.88 -2.84
CA ASN A 153 -28.53 -29.89 -1.64
C ASN A 153 -29.18 -29.09 -0.50
N GLY A 154 -29.83 -27.97 -0.80
CA GLY A 154 -30.60 -27.19 0.17
C GLY A 154 -31.75 -27.99 0.78
N LYS A 155 -32.55 -28.67 -0.05
CA LYS A 155 -33.62 -29.57 0.42
C LYS A 155 -33.07 -30.71 1.29
N CYS A 156 -31.94 -31.30 0.89
CA CYS A 156 -31.31 -32.36 1.65
C CYS A 156 -30.76 -31.86 2.99
N TYR A 157 -30.21 -30.65 3.04
CA TYR A 157 -29.75 -30.00 4.27
C TYR A 157 -30.91 -29.80 5.26
N GLU A 158 -32.04 -29.25 4.80
CA GLU A 158 -33.23 -29.08 5.64
C GLU A 158 -33.82 -30.42 6.10
N ALA A 159 -33.92 -31.39 5.18
CA ALA A 159 -34.38 -32.74 5.50
C ALA A 159 -33.45 -33.44 6.51
N ALA A 160 -32.14 -33.24 6.40
CA ALA A 160 -31.15 -33.80 7.32
C ALA A 160 -31.35 -33.27 8.73
N LEU A 161 -31.54 -31.95 8.89
CA LEU A 161 -31.78 -31.33 10.20
C LEU A 161 -33.09 -31.80 10.83
N ASN A 162 -34.18 -31.84 10.04
CA ASN A 162 -35.47 -32.32 10.52
C ASN A 162 -35.41 -33.81 10.91
N ALA A 163 -34.78 -34.64 10.09
CA ALA A 163 -34.56 -36.06 10.38
C ALA A 163 -33.69 -36.26 11.61
N PHE A 164 -32.64 -35.45 11.77
CA PHE A 164 -31.75 -35.48 12.93
C PHE A 164 -32.49 -35.12 14.22
N ALA A 165 -33.28 -34.04 14.21
CA ALA A 165 -34.07 -33.63 15.38
C ALA A 165 -35.04 -34.74 15.83
N GLN A 166 -35.69 -35.42 14.89
CA GLN A 166 -36.55 -36.58 15.17
C GLN A 166 -35.75 -37.78 15.67
N LEU A 167 -34.60 -38.07 15.05
CA LEU A 167 -33.72 -39.16 15.46
C LEU A 167 -33.23 -38.95 16.90
N VAL A 168 -32.83 -37.73 17.26
CA VAL A 168 -32.42 -37.39 18.63
C VAL A 168 -33.56 -37.64 19.62
N ASP A 169 -34.80 -37.27 19.28
CA ASP A 169 -35.97 -37.59 20.11
C ASP A 169 -36.15 -39.10 20.26
N GLU A 170 -36.13 -39.86 19.16
CA GLU A 170 -36.26 -41.32 19.16
C GLU A 170 -35.16 -42.04 19.96
N LEU A 171 -33.91 -41.57 19.86
CA LEU A 171 -32.78 -42.06 20.65
C LEU A 171 -32.97 -41.75 22.14
N SER A 172 -33.47 -40.56 22.49
CA SER A 172 -33.72 -40.15 23.88
C SER A 172 -34.83 -40.98 24.55
N PHE A 173 -35.80 -41.47 23.76
CA PHE A 173 -36.89 -42.33 24.23
C PHE A 173 -36.57 -43.83 24.09
N GLY A 174 -35.43 -44.19 23.47
CA GLY A 174 -35.04 -45.58 23.24
C GLY A 174 -35.94 -46.33 22.26
N ILE A 175 -36.60 -45.61 21.33
CA ILE A 175 -37.57 -46.16 20.37
C ILE A 175 -37.07 -46.17 18.92
N ALA A 176 -35.83 -45.74 18.66
CA ALA A 176 -35.24 -45.77 17.32
C ALA A 176 -35.20 -47.21 16.78
N GLN A 177 -35.84 -47.45 15.63
CA GLN A 177 -35.92 -48.78 15.01
C GLN A 177 -34.94 -48.87 13.83
N ALA A 178 -33.97 -49.77 13.94
CA ALA A 178 -32.98 -50.01 12.89
C ALA A 178 -33.52 -50.97 11.82
N THR A 179 -33.31 -50.65 10.54
CA THR A 179 -33.74 -51.46 9.40
C THR A 179 -32.55 -51.84 8.52
N LYS A 180 -32.50 -53.09 8.05
CA LYS A 180 -31.37 -53.58 7.23
C LYS A 180 -31.44 -53.05 5.79
N PRO A 181 -30.39 -52.39 5.28
CA PRO A 181 -30.35 -51.97 3.87
C PRO A 181 -30.15 -53.16 2.92
N ASN A 182 -30.71 -53.08 1.70
CA ASN A 182 -30.52 -54.09 0.65
C ASN A 182 -29.23 -53.84 -0.15
N LEU A 183 -28.13 -54.51 0.19
CA LEU A 183 -26.81 -54.17 -0.38
C LEU A 183 -26.60 -54.52 -1.87
N ASN A 184 -27.57 -55.12 -2.56
CA ASN A 184 -27.42 -55.59 -3.96
C ASN A 184 -27.56 -54.50 -5.05
N GLU A 185 -27.94 -53.26 -4.70
CA GLU A 185 -28.23 -52.17 -5.66
C GLU A 185 -27.34 -50.92 -5.49
N ARG A 186 -26.13 -51.08 -4.94
CA ARG A 186 -25.28 -49.94 -4.55
C ARG A 186 -24.47 -49.35 -5.72
N THR A 187 -24.55 -48.03 -5.90
CA THR A 187 -23.64 -47.26 -6.75
C THR A 187 -22.79 -46.30 -5.93
N TYR A 188 -21.46 -46.37 -6.07
CA TYR A 188 -20.51 -45.51 -5.35
C TYR A 188 -19.89 -44.42 -6.24
N PHE A 189 -19.86 -43.19 -5.73
CA PHE A 189 -19.26 -42.01 -6.36
C PHE A 189 -18.19 -41.39 -5.46
N SER A 190 -16.93 -41.66 -5.76
CA SER A 190 -15.81 -41.02 -5.05
C SER A 190 -15.84 -39.49 -5.22
N ARG A 191 -15.30 -38.75 -4.24
CA ARG A 191 -15.10 -37.29 -4.31
C ARG A 191 -14.39 -36.81 -5.59
N SER A 192 -13.51 -37.64 -6.14
CA SER A 192 -12.74 -37.36 -7.36
C SER A 192 -13.45 -37.73 -8.66
N LYS A 193 -14.66 -38.29 -8.61
CA LYS A 193 -15.40 -38.68 -9.82
C LYS A 193 -15.93 -37.42 -10.51
N ARG A 194 -15.65 -37.31 -11.80
CA ARG A 194 -16.11 -36.22 -12.68
C ARG A 194 -17.05 -36.79 -13.75
N PRO A 195 -17.91 -35.95 -14.36
CA PRO A 195 -18.68 -36.35 -15.54
C PRO A 195 -17.76 -36.82 -16.66
N SER A 196 -18.28 -37.66 -17.56
CA SER A 196 -17.56 -38.12 -18.75
C SER A 196 -16.98 -36.94 -19.55
N ALA A 197 -15.77 -37.10 -20.09
CA ALA A 197 -15.08 -36.06 -20.88
C ALA A 197 -15.05 -34.68 -20.18
N GLY A 198 -14.83 -34.62 -18.86
CA GLY A 198 -14.70 -33.35 -18.13
C GLY A 198 -15.94 -32.46 -18.12
N GLY A 199 -17.12 -33.02 -18.40
CA GLY A 199 -18.38 -32.26 -18.50
C GLY A 199 -18.59 -31.57 -19.84
N ILE A 200 -17.87 -31.97 -20.89
CA ILE A 200 -18.04 -31.40 -22.23
C ILE A 200 -19.36 -31.90 -22.86
N ILE A 201 -20.10 -30.96 -23.46
CA ILE A 201 -21.34 -31.22 -24.17
C ILE A 201 -21.04 -32.07 -25.41
N SER A 202 -21.74 -33.20 -25.53
CA SER A 202 -21.80 -33.96 -26.78
C SER A 202 -23.17 -33.75 -27.41
N TRP A 203 -23.20 -33.31 -28.65
CA TRP A 203 -24.42 -32.99 -29.37
C TRP A 203 -25.26 -34.22 -29.71
N LYS A 204 -24.70 -35.43 -29.56
CA LYS A 204 -25.39 -36.70 -29.74
C LYS A 204 -26.33 -37.07 -28.59
N ARG A 205 -26.29 -36.33 -27.47
CA ARG A 205 -27.22 -36.51 -26.34
C ARG A 205 -28.55 -35.83 -26.64
N SER A 206 -29.60 -36.29 -25.96
CA SER A 206 -30.91 -35.64 -25.99
C SER A 206 -30.87 -34.29 -25.26
N ALA A 207 -31.79 -33.39 -25.61
CA ALA A 207 -31.88 -32.06 -24.97
C ALA A 207 -32.07 -32.16 -23.45
N HIS A 208 -32.88 -33.11 -23.00
CA HIS A 208 -33.16 -33.35 -21.58
C HIS A 208 -31.93 -33.89 -20.82
N GLU A 209 -31.10 -34.72 -21.46
CA GLU A 209 -29.83 -35.17 -20.85
C GLU A 209 -28.82 -34.02 -20.69
N LEU A 210 -28.80 -33.08 -21.64
CA LEU A 210 -27.93 -31.90 -21.56
C LEU A 210 -28.40 -30.92 -20.49
N ASP A 211 -29.71 -30.65 -20.42
CA ASP A 211 -30.33 -29.85 -19.37
C ASP A 211 -30.04 -30.43 -17.96
N ALA A 212 -30.31 -31.73 -17.78
CA ALA A 212 -30.05 -32.43 -16.53
C ALA A 212 -28.57 -32.35 -16.11
N MET A 213 -27.64 -32.47 -17.06
CA MET A 213 -26.20 -32.33 -16.79
C MET A 213 -25.83 -30.92 -16.32
N ILE A 214 -26.38 -29.87 -16.94
CA ILE A 214 -26.10 -28.47 -16.56
C ILE A 214 -26.64 -28.19 -15.16
N ARG A 215 -27.90 -28.56 -14.88
CA ARG A 215 -28.51 -28.40 -13.54
C ARG A 215 -27.78 -29.19 -12.46
N ALA A 216 -27.34 -30.41 -12.77
CA ALA A 216 -26.54 -31.24 -11.86
C ALA A 216 -25.17 -30.66 -11.50
N LEU A 217 -24.64 -29.74 -12.33
CA LEU A 217 -23.35 -29.07 -12.13
C LEU A 217 -23.51 -27.62 -11.68
N ASP A 218 -24.73 -27.20 -11.34
CA ASP A 218 -24.98 -25.89 -10.76
C ASP A 218 -25.03 -25.91 -9.23
N PHE A 219 -23.93 -25.47 -8.63
CA PHE A 219 -23.74 -25.31 -7.18
C PHE A 219 -23.84 -23.83 -6.76
N GLY A 220 -24.18 -22.92 -7.69
CA GLY A 220 -24.20 -21.47 -7.47
C GLY A 220 -22.90 -20.90 -6.88
N THR A 221 -23.00 -20.37 -5.66
CA THR A 221 -21.89 -19.73 -4.91
C THR A 221 -21.12 -20.69 -4.01
N TYR A 222 -21.35 -22.01 -4.10
CA TYR A 222 -20.57 -22.99 -3.35
C TYR A 222 -19.46 -23.61 -4.21
N PRO A 223 -18.38 -24.13 -3.59
CA PRO A 223 -17.38 -24.91 -4.28
C PRO A 223 -18.00 -26.07 -5.06
N ASN A 224 -17.71 -26.13 -6.35
CA ASN A 224 -18.14 -27.22 -7.20
C ASN A 224 -16.95 -28.13 -7.51
N PRO A 225 -16.72 -29.21 -6.74
CA PRO A 225 -15.71 -30.18 -7.10
C PRO A 225 -16.07 -30.82 -8.45
N SER A 226 -17.31 -31.30 -8.66
CA SER A 226 -17.73 -32.11 -9.81
C SER A 226 -17.42 -31.56 -11.21
N GLY A 227 -17.27 -30.24 -11.39
CA GLY A 227 -16.96 -29.64 -12.70
C GLY A 227 -18.08 -28.75 -13.21
N LYS A 228 -17.84 -27.99 -14.28
CA LYS A 228 -18.90 -27.26 -15.01
C LYS A 228 -19.18 -27.90 -16.37
N ALA A 229 -20.40 -27.72 -16.88
CA ALA A 229 -20.76 -28.10 -18.25
C ALA A 229 -20.03 -27.18 -19.24
N LYS A 230 -19.40 -27.78 -20.27
CA LYS A 230 -18.51 -27.05 -21.18
C LYS A 230 -18.93 -27.19 -22.64
N LEU A 231 -18.91 -26.08 -23.35
CA LEU A 231 -19.05 -25.98 -24.80
C LEU A 231 -17.67 -25.88 -25.44
N PHE A 232 -17.46 -26.59 -26.55
CA PHE A 232 -16.22 -26.58 -27.32
C PHE A 232 -16.42 -25.85 -28.65
N ILE A 233 -15.57 -24.84 -28.94
CA ILE A 233 -15.61 -24.05 -30.17
C ILE A 233 -14.16 -23.77 -30.60
N ASN A 234 -13.74 -24.23 -31.79
CA ASN A 234 -12.43 -23.93 -32.39
C ASN A 234 -11.25 -24.03 -31.40
N ASN A 235 -11.07 -25.18 -30.73
CA ASN A 235 -10.04 -25.42 -29.71
C ASN A 235 -10.15 -24.58 -28.42
N ASN A 236 -11.27 -23.92 -28.17
CA ASN A 236 -11.54 -23.17 -26.95
C ASN A 236 -12.72 -23.78 -26.18
N PHE A 237 -12.67 -23.62 -24.85
CA PHE A 237 -13.67 -24.15 -23.93
C PHE A 237 -14.42 -23.01 -23.24
N PHE A 238 -15.73 -23.12 -23.20
CA PHE A 238 -16.62 -22.15 -22.57
C PHE A 238 -17.55 -22.86 -21.59
N ILE A 239 -17.98 -22.17 -20.54
CA ILE A 239 -18.91 -22.73 -19.57
C ILE A 239 -20.33 -22.38 -19.99
N VAL A 240 -21.23 -23.36 -19.95
CA VAL A 240 -22.67 -23.15 -20.12
C VAL A 240 -23.30 -23.16 -18.74
N SER A 241 -23.82 -22.00 -18.32
CA SER A 241 -24.50 -21.85 -17.01
C SER A 241 -26.00 -22.06 -17.10
N GLN A 242 -26.62 -21.79 -18.25
CA GLN A 242 -28.07 -21.86 -18.42
C GLN A 242 -28.44 -22.35 -19.82
N LEU A 243 -29.39 -23.30 -19.85
CA LEU A 243 -29.95 -23.90 -21.05
C LEU A 243 -31.48 -23.98 -20.90
N GLU A 244 -32.19 -23.84 -22.01
CA GLU A 244 -33.62 -24.10 -22.11
C GLU A 244 -33.88 -25.15 -23.18
N VAL A 245 -34.71 -26.15 -22.87
CA VAL A 245 -35.18 -27.14 -23.85
C VAL A 245 -36.40 -26.57 -24.58
N LEU A 246 -36.33 -26.49 -25.90
CA LEU A 246 -37.42 -26.02 -26.74
C LEU A 246 -38.21 -27.23 -27.25
N GLU A 247 -39.53 -27.27 -27.05
CA GLU A 247 -40.38 -28.41 -27.44
C GLU A 247 -40.51 -28.64 -28.96
N ASN A 248 -39.76 -27.88 -29.77
CA ASN A 248 -39.64 -28.06 -31.22
C ASN A 248 -38.37 -28.85 -31.59
N LEU A 249 -38.45 -29.60 -32.69
CA LEU A 249 -37.30 -30.28 -33.29
C LEU A 249 -37.11 -29.78 -34.73
N SER A 250 -36.06 -29.01 -34.97
CA SER A 250 -35.72 -28.46 -36.30
C SER A 250 -35.30 -29.52 -37.35
N LYS A 251 -35.09 -30.78 -36.93
CA LYS A 251 -34.65 -31.93 -37.76
C LYS A 251 -33.32 -31.70 -38.48
N ARG A 252 -32.47 -30.80 -37.98
CA ARG A 252 -31.11 -30.59 -38.47
C ARG A 252 -30.15 -31.61 -37.85
N ALA A 253 -28.91 -31.65 -38.35
CA ALA A 253 -27.89 -32.46 -37.71
C ALA A 253 -27.63 -31.94 -36.28
N PRO A 254 -27.43 -32.80 -35.27
CA PRO A 254 -27.16 -32.34 -33.92
C PRO A 254 -25.92 -31.44 -33.84
N GLY A 255 -26.01 -30.35 -33.06
CA GLY A 255 -25.01 -29.29 -32.96
C GLY A 255 -25.20 -28.16 -33.98
N THR A 256 -26.18 -28.23 -34.88
CA THR A 256 -26.45 -27.16 -35.87
C THR A 256 -27.10 -25.96 -35.21
N ILE A 257 -26.54 -24.77 -35.43
CA ILE A 257 -27.12 -23.48 -35.01
C ILE A 257 -28.36 -23.17 -35.86
N ILE A 258 -29.50 -23.01 -35.19
CA ILE A 258 -30.81 -22.79 -35.81
C ILE A 258 -31.15 -21.30 -35.88
N ALA A 259 -30.85 -20.57 -34.80
CA ALA A 259 -31.06 -19.13 -34.70
C ALA A 259 -29.98 -18.51 -33.80
N ILE A 260 -29.63 -17.27 -34.09
CA ILE A 260 -28.75 -16.43 -33.27
C ILE A 260 -29.55 -15.16 -32.97
N GLU A 261 -29.78 -14.91 -31.68
CA GLU A 261 -30.45 -13.72 -31.18
C GLU A 261 -29.49 -12.96 -30.22
N PRO A 262 -29.78 -11.70 -29.85
CA PRO A 262 -28.87 -10.92 -29.00
C PRO A 262 -28.49 -11.60 -27.67
N ASN A 263 -29.40 -12.42 -27.12
CA ASN A 263 -29.24 -13.04 -25.80
C ASN A 263 -29.26 -14.57 -25.83
N LEU A 264 -29.39 -15.22 -26.99
CA LEU A 264 -29.38 -16.68 -27.06
C LEU A 264 -28.87 -17.22 -28.40
N ILE A 265 -28.35 -18.45 -28.35
CA ILE A 265 -28.08 -19.27 -29.54
C ILE A 265 -28.97 -20.51 -29.47
N GLN A 266 -29.84 -20.69 -30.47
CA GLN A 266 -30.65 -21.89 -30.61
C GLN A 266 -29.86 -22.97 -31.35
N VAL A 267 -29.81 -24.19 -30.82
CA VAL A 267 -29.01 -25.30 -31.35
C VAL A 267 -29.82 -26.59 -31.40
N SER A 268 -29.70 -27.37 -32.47
CA SER A 268 -30.35 -28.68 -32.58
C SER A 268 -29.62 -29.77 -31.79
N THR A 269 -30.36 -30.71 -31.19
CA THR A 269 -29.79 -31.89 -30.48
C THR A 269 -30.37 -33.19 -31.05
N ALA A 270 -30.10 -34.34 -30.40
CA ALA A 270 -30.63 -35.63 -30.86
C ALA A 270 -32.17 -35.77 -30.73
N SER A 271 -32.83 -34.96 -29.91
CA SER A 271 -34.29 -35.11 -29.63
C SER A 271 -35.11 -33.83 -29.80
N TYR A 272 -34.63 -32.70 -29.28
CA TYR A 272 -35.30 -31.39 -29.27
C TYR A 272 -34.26 -30.28 -29.50
N ASP A 273 -34.67 -29.10 -29.91
CA ASP A 273 -33.75 -27.96 -29.95
C ASP A 273 -33.54 -27.39 -28.54
N ILE A 274 -32.43 -26.70 -28.34
CA ILE A 274 -32.11 -26.01 -27.08
C ILE A 274 -31.80 -24.54 -27.34
N ALA A 275 -32.01 -23.68 -26.35
CA ALA A 275 -31.50 -22.32 -26.33
C ALA A 275 -30.39 -22.16 -25.29
N LEU A 276 -29.23 -21.69 -25.71
CA LEU A 276 -28.10 -21.32 -24.85
C LEU A 276 -28.20 -19.83 -24.54
N HIS A 277 -28.59 -19.48 -23.32
CA HIS A 277 -28.83 -18.08 -22.90
C HIS A 277 -27.56 -17.38 -22.40
N GLN A 278 -26.66 -18.14 -21.76
CA GLN A 278 -25.47 -17.55 -21.15
C GLN A 278 -24.27 -18.47 -21.31
N VAL A 279 -23.21 -17.90 -21.88
CA VAL A 279 -21.91 -18.55 -22.07
C VAL A 279 -20.87 -17.74 -21.29
N LEU A 280 -20.06 -18.42 -20.50
CA LEU A 280 -18.97 -17.81 -19.74
C LEU A 280 -17.62 -18.26 -20.32
N THR A 281 -16.58 -17.45 -20.14
CA THR A 281 -15.20 -17.90 -20.32
C THR A 281 -14.91 -19.09 -19.39
N ILE A 282 -13.86 -19.87 -19.67
CA ILE A 282 -13.47 -20.98 -18.79
C ILE A 282 -13.17 -20.53 -17.35
N ASN A 283 -12.79 -19.26 -17.14
CA ASN A 283 -12.55 -18.67 -15.82
C ASN A 283 -13.83 -18.14 -15.14
N GLY A 284 -14.97 -18.13 -15.83
CA GLY A 284 -16.28 -17.75 -15.29
C GLY A 284 -16.72 -16.30 -15.55
N GLN A 285 -16.06 -15.57 -16.46
CA GLN A 285 -16.52 -14.24 -16.88
C GLN A 285 -17.62 -14.35 -17.92
N ALA A 286 -18.67 -13.51 -17.83
CA ALA A 286 -19.74 -13.51 -18.83
C ALA A 286 -19.24 -13.01 -20.18
N LEU A 287 -19.57 -13.76 -21.25
CA LEU A 287 -19.37 -13.33 -22.63
C LEU A 287 -20.72 -12.95 -23.23
N SER A 288 -20.77 -11.85 -23.96
CA SER A 288 -21.96 -11.55 -24.76
C SER A 288 -22.04 -12.54 -25.93
N ILE A 289 -23.26 -12.92 -26.32
CA ILE A 289 -23.47 -13.77 -27.50
C ILE A 289 -22.94 -13.09 -28.76
N ALA A 290 -23.06 -11.76 -28.86
CA ALA A 290 -22.51 -10.98 -29.97
C ALA A 290 -20.98 -11.14 -30.09
N ASP A 291 -20.24 -10.98 -28.99
CA ASP A 291 -18.77 -11.11 -28.99
C ASP A 291 -18.36 -12.54 -29.36
N LEU A 292 -19.07 -13.55 -28.84
CA LEU A 292 -18.81 -14.96 -29.15
C LEU A 292 -19.01 -15.25 -30.64
N VAL A 293 -20.09 -14.71 -31.22
CA VAL A 293 -20.43 -14.88 -32.64
C VAL A 293 -19.40 -14.20 -33.53
N GLU A 294 -19.02 -12.96 -33.22
CA GLU A 294 -18.02 -12.21 -33.97
C GLU A 294 -16.63 -12.86 -33.89
N THR A 295 -16.18 -13.20 -32.68
CA THR A 295 -14.84 -13.77 -32.44
C THR A 295 -14.64 -15.11 -33.15
N PHE A 296 -15.66 -15.97 -33.18
CA PHE A 296 -15.56 -17.33 -33.75
C PHE A 296 -16.27 -17.49 -35.11
N GLY A 297 -16.81 -16.40 -35.67
CA GLY A 297 -17.46 -16.40 -36.98
C GLY A 297 -18.69 -17.32 -37.05
N LEU A 298 -19.47 -17.41 -35.97
CA LEU A 298 -20.63 -18.31 -35.90
C LEU A 298 -21.78 -17.77 -36.76
N GLN A 299 -22.45 -18.64 -37.52
CA GLN A 299 -23.60 -18.26 -38.35
C GLN A 299 -24.72 -19.30 -38.25
N VAL A 300 -25.94 -18.89 -38.56
CA VAL A 300 -27.07 -19.83 -38.69
C VAL A 300 -26.74 -20.88 -39.75
N GLY A 301 -26.86 -22.16 -39.38
CA GLY A 301 -26.48 -23.30 -40.20
C GLY A 301 -25.07 -23.85 -39.94
N CYS A 302 -24.21 -23.15 -39.19
CA CYS A 302 -22.96 -23.71 -38.69
C CYS A 302 -23.24 -24.84 -37.70
N GLN A 303 -22.38 -25.85 -37.66
CA GLN A 303 -22.47 -26.95 -36.70
C GLN A 303 -21.34 -26.84 -35.68
N PHE A 304 -21.67 -26.89 -34.39
CA PHE A 304 -20.66 -27.07 -33.36
C PHE A 304 -20.01 -28.45 -33.51
N CYS A 305 -18.68 -28.47 -33.52
CA CYS A 305 -17.93 -29.72 -33.61
C CYS A 305 -17.97 -30.46 -32.26
N ASP A 306 -18.22 -31.77 -32.30
CA ASP A 306 -17.87 -32.64 -31.19
C ASP A 306 -16.33 -32.74 -31.08
N ILE A 307 -15.84 -33.09 -29.88
CA ILE A 307 -14.43 -33.37 -29.64
C ILE A 307 -14.06 -34.74 -30.23
N GLU A 308 -12.86 -34.85 -30.79
CA GLU A 308 -12.36 -36.09 -31.38
C GLU A 308 -12.25 -37.22 -30.33
N PRO A 309 -12.53 -38.49 -30.69
CA PRO A 309 -12.50 -39.60 -29.74
C PRO A 309 -11.17 -39.78 -29.00
N ASP A 310 -10.04 -39.45 -29.64
CA ASP A 310 -8.71 -39.52 -29.02
C ASP A 310 -8.53 -38.44 -27.95
N GLN A 311 -9.01 -37.22 -28.20
CA GLN A 311 -9.00 -36.13 -27.22
C GLN A 311 -9.90 -36.47 -26.02
N VAL A 312 -11.09 -37.05 -26.25
CA VAL A 312 -11.98 -37.53 -25.17
C VAL A 312 -11.27 -38.55 -24.27
N ARG A 313 -10.59 -39.56 -24.86
CA ARG A 313 -9.85 -40.57 -24.08
C ARG A 313 -8.75 -39.94 -23.23
N GLN A 314 -8.09 -38.91 -23.74
CA GLN A 314 -7.04 -38.21 -23.02
C GLN A 314 -7.58 -37.36 -21.87
N ILE A 315 -8.68 -36.62 -22.10
CA ILE A 315 -9.38 -35.87 -21.05
C ILE A 315 -9.82 -36.80 -19.92
N GLU A 316 -10.43 -37.94 -20.26
CA GLU A 316 -10.86 -38.93 -19.27
C GLU A 316 -9.69 -39.55 -18.48
N LYS A 317 -8.52 -39.69 -19.10
CA LYS A 317 -7.30 -40.13 -18.41
C LYS A 317 -6.84 -39.08 -17.39
N LEU A 318 -6.83 -37.81 -17.79
CA LEU A 318 -6.44 -36.69 -16.94
C LEU A 318 -7.42 -36.48 -15.79
N ASP A 319 -8.73 -36.52 -16.05
CA ASP A 319 -9.80 -36.39 -15.04
C ASP A 319 -9.79 -37.50 -13.98
N LYS A 320 -9.19 -38.65 -14.25
CA LYS A 320 -9.00 -39.70 -13.22
C LYS A 320 -7.80 -39.41 -12.32
N SER A 321 -6.84 -38.62 -12.79
CA SER A 321 -5.53 -38.46 -12.14
C SER A 321 -5.35 -37.10 -11.45
N ILE A 322 -5.93 -36.03 -12.00
CA ILE A 322 -5.74 -34.65 -11.54
C ILE A 322 -6.57 -34.28 -10.30
N PRO A 323 -7.83 -34.71 -10.12
CA PRO A 323 -8.68 -34.16 -9.04
C PRO A 323 -8.13 -34.31 -7.62
N LYS A 324 -7.25 -35.28 -7.36
CA LYS A 324 -6.56 -35.41 -6.07
C LYS A 324 -5.60 -34.25 -5.74
N TYR A 325 -5.13 -33.52 -6.75
CA TYR A 325 -4.25 -32.35 -6.62
C TYR A 325 -5.03 -31.03 -6.65
N GLU A 326 -6.34 -31.06 -6.91
CA GLU A 326 -7.15 -29.85 -7.08
C GLU A 326 -7.11 -28.95 -5.84
N THR A 327 -7.20 -29.53 -4.64
CA THR A 327 -7.13 -28.76 -3.38
C THR A 327 -5.81 -28.03 -3.21
N PHE A 328 -4.69 -28.64 -3.63
CA PHE A 328 -3.38 -27.99 -3.64
C PHE A 328 -3.38 -26.76 -4.54
N TRP A 329 -3.89 -26.90 -5.77
CA TRP A 329 -3.94 -25.81 -6.74
C TRP A 329 -4.91 -24.70 -6.36
N VAL A 330 -6.09 -25.03 -5.80
CA VAL A 330 -7.03 -24.03 -5.29
C VAL A 330 -6.38 -23.19 -4.21
N LYS A 331 -5.69 -23.83 -3.25
CA LYS A 331 -4.96 -23.10 -2.20
C LYS A 331 -3.85 -22.23 -2.78
N ARG A 332 -3.07 -22.76 -3.73
CA ARG A 332 -1.98 -22.01 -4.40
C ARG A 332 -2.50 -20.79 -5.16
N LEU A 333 -3.57 -20.94 -5.94
CA LEU A 333 -4.18 -19.85 -6.70
C LEU A 333 -4.79 -18.77 -5.81
N ALA A 334 -5.30 -19.15 -4.62
CA ALA A 334 -5.85 -18.22 -3.65
C ALA A 334 -4.79 -17.36 -2.95
N THR A 335 -3.52 -17.79 -2.93
CA THR A 335 -2.41 -17.13 -2.21
C THR A 335 -1.27 -16.70 -3.15
N LEU A 336 -1.57 -16.40 -4.42
CA LEU A 336 -0.54 -16.00 -5.39
C LEU A 336 0.10 -14.65 -5.03
N GLU A 337 1.42 -14.61 -5.04
CA GLU A 337 2.22 -13.39 -4.92
C GLU A 337 3.05 -13.21 -6.20
N LEU A 338 2.46 -12.62 -7.24
CA LEU A 338 3.12 -12.47 -8.52
C LEU A 338 4.33 -11.52 -8.43
N LEU A 339 5.45 -11.92 -9.04
CA LEU A 339 6.64 -11.08 -9.14
C LEU A 339 6.37 -9.86 -10.04
N ALA A 340 6.58 -8.65 -9.51
CA ALA A 340 6.60 -7.43 -10.31
C ALA A 340 8.01 -7.22 -10.89
N LEU A 341 8.12 -7.16 -12.21
CA LEU A 341 9.41 -7.00 -12.88
C LEU A 341 9.88 -5.54 -12.78
N PRO A 342 11.06 -5.24 -12.21
CA PRO A 342 11.54 -3.86 -11.99
C PRO A 342 11.59 -2.96 -13.25
N TYR A 343 11.64 -3.58 -14.42
CA TYR A 343 11.84 -2.97 -15.73
C TYR A 343 10.55 -2.77 -16.52
N ALA A 344 9.45 -3.39 -16.09
CA ALA A 344 8.17 -3.39 -16.80
C ALA A 344 7.52 -2.00 -16.78
N GLN A 345 7.03 -1.55 -17.94
CA GLN A 345 6.20 -0.36 -18.06
C GLN A 345 4.74 -0.77 -18.10
N HIS A 346 4.01 -0.48 -17.02
CA HIS A 346 2.55 -0.66 -16.98
C HIS A 346 1.86 0.65 -17.35
N THR A 347 2.02 1.10 -18.59
CA THR A 347 1.09 2.08 -19.16
C THR A 347 -0.19 1.36 -19.58
N ALA A 348 -1.35 2.02 -19.43
CA ALA A 348 -2.64 1.48 -19.85
C ALA A 348 -2.65 1.28 -21.38
N LEU A 349 -2.18 0.11 -21.84
CA LEU A 349 -2.03 -0.21 -23.24
C LEU A 349 -3.21 -1.06 -23.71
N HIS A 350 -3.84 -0.56 -24.77
CA HIS A 350 -4.90 -1.20 -25.53
C HIS A 350 -4.52 -2.63 -25.95
N LEU A 351 -5.48 -3.54 -25.81
CA LEU A 351 -5.39 -5.00 -26.01
C LEU A 351 -5.11 -5.48 -27.45
N ASP A 352 -4.85 -4.59 -28.41
CA ASP A 352 -5.09 -4.93 -29.82
C ASP A 352 -3.88 -5.38 -30.67
N LYS A 353 -2.69 -5.59 -30.08
CA LYS A 353 -1.58 -6.43 -30.66
C LYS A 353 -0.38 -6.48 -29.72
N GLN A 354 -0.20 -7.57 -28.98
CA GLN A 354 1.05 -7.84 -28.26
C GLN A 354 2.12 -8.28 -29.26
N GLN A 355 3.25 -7.55 -29.34
CA GLN A 355 4.41 -7.94 -30.14
C GLN A 355 5.49 -8.53 -29.23
N TYR A 356 6.06 -9.64 -29.66
CA TYR A 356 7.08 -10.39 -28.90
C TYR A 356 8.41 -10.38 -29.64
N ALA A 357 9.50 -10.30 -28.88
CA ALA A 357 10.86 -10.41 -29.40
C ALA A 357 11.67 -11.44 -28.62
N TYR A 358 12.62 -12.09 -29.32
CA TYR A 358 13.56 -13.03 -28.74
C TYR A 358 14.93 -12.36 -28.54
N ALA A 359 15.49 -12.51 -27.35
CA ALA A 359 16.89 -12.21 -27.06
C ALA A 359 17.62 -13.51 -26.71
N LYS A 360 18.47 -14.00 -27.63
CA LYS A 360 19.35 -15.15 -27.37
C LYS A 360 20.43 -14.75 -26.38
N MET A 361 20.75 -15.65 -25.43
CA MET A 361 21.82 -15.42 -24.46
C MET A 361 22.90 -16.48 -24.63
N SER A 362 24.16 -16.03 -24.64
CA SER A 362 25.32 -16.93 -24.55
C SER A 362 25.76 -17.03 -23.09
N LEU A 363 26.05 -18.24 -22.62
CA LEU A 363 26.57 -18.46 -21.27
C LEU A 363 28.03 -18.01 -21.18
N PRO A 364 28.47 -17.40 -20.04
CA PRO A 364 29.87 -17.07 -19.82
C PRO A 364 30.79 -18.28 -19.95
N HIS A 365 31.99 -18.10 -20.50
CA HIS A 365 32.97 -19.18 -20.68
C HIS A 365 33.34 -19.86 -19.36
N GLU A 366 33.43 -19.08 -18.28
CA GLU A 366 33.72 -19.57 -16.93
C GLU A 366 32.60 -20.48 -16.42
N ALA A 367 31.34 -20.12 -16.67
CA ALA A 367 30.18 -20.93 -16.29
C ALA A 367 30.14 -22.25 -17.08
N ILE A 368 30.44 -22.19 -18.38
CA ILE A 368 30.55 -23.37 -19.24
C ILE A 368 31.65 -24.31 -18.73
N ALA A 369 32.85 -23.79 -18.46
CA ALA A 369 33.98 -24.58 -17.98
C ALA A 369 33.67 -25.22 -16.61
N PHE A 370 33.12 -24.44 -15.67
CA PHE A 370 32.75 -24.91 -14.34
C PHE A 370 31.73 -26.06 -14.39
N LEU A 371 30.68 -25.92 -15.22
CA LEU A 371 29.67 -26.96 -15.40
C LEU A 371 30.15 -28.19 -16.19
N GLN A 372 31.24 -28.07 -16.96
CA GLN A 372 31.90 -29.21 -17.59
C GLN A 372 32.72 -30.01 -16.58
N GLU A 373 33.36 -29.35 -15.61
CA GLU A 373 34.24 -29.95 -14.62
C GLU A 373 33.51 -30.59 -13.41
N ARG A 374 32.48 -29.95 -12.85
CA ARG A 374 31.76 -30.41 -11.61
C ARG A 374 30.56 -31.34 -11.86
N ARG A 375 30.62 -32.18 -12.90
CA ARG A 375 29.47 -32.88 -13.51
C ARG A 375 28.65 -33.94 -12.72
N PRO A 376 28.95 -34.39 -11.48
CA PRO A 376 28.05 -35.35 -10.81
C PRO A 376 26.82 -34.75 -10.13
N GLN A 377 26.82 -33.47 -9.75
CA GLN A 377 25.80 -32.93 -8.81
C GLN A 377 24.83 -31.91 -9.42
N TRP A 378 25.22 -31.11 -10.41
CA TRP A 378 24.38 -30.03 -10.97
C TRP A 378 24.09 -30.27 -12.47
N ASN A 379 22.83 -30.54 -12.79
CA ASN A 379 22.36 -30.56 -14.17
C ASN A 379 22.37 -29.13 -14.75
N TRP A 380 22.80 -28.98 -16.01
CA TRP A 380 22.96 -27.67 -16.67
C TRP A 380 21.68 -26.84 -16.66
N GLY A 381 20.57 -27.48 -17.00
CA GLY A 381 19.30 -26.79 -17.07
C GLY A 381 18.82 -26.37 -15.68
N ASP A 382 18.91 -27.27 -14.70
CA ASP A 382 18.47 -27.00 -13.32
C ASP A 382 19.33 -25.90 -12.68
N PHE A 383 20.62 -25.85 -13.03
CA PHE A 383 21.52 -24.78 -12.62
C PHE A 383 21.07 -23.43 -13.18
N LEU A 384 20.79 -23.34 -14.48
CA LEU A 384 20.33 -22.09 -15.10
C LEU A 384 18.98 -21.62 -14.53
N GLU A 385 18.07 -22.56 -14.31
CA GLU A 385 16.77 -22.28 -13.71
C GLU A 385 16.91 -21.71 -12.29
N THR A 386 17.71 -22.39 -11.46
CA THR A 386 18.02 -21.94 -10.09
C THR A 386 18.72 -20.59 -10.08
N ALA A 387 19.71 -20.38 -10.97
CA ALA A 387 20.42 -19.11 -11.09
C ALA A 387 19.47 -17.99 -11.52
N PHE A 388 18.55 -18.26 -12.45
CA PHE A 388 17.59 -17.27 -12.89
C PHE A 388 16.63 -16.85 -11.77
N VAL A 389 16.09 -17.80 -10.99
CA VAL A 389 15.22 -17.44 -9.85
C VAL A 389 15.97 -16.74 -8.72
N ALA A 390 17.23 -17.11 -8.47
CA ALA A 390 18.08 -16.41 -7.50
C ALA A 390 18.41 -14.98 -7.96
N TYR A 391 18.66 -14.79 -9.25
CA TYR A 391 18.81 -13.47 -9.85
C TYR A 391 17.52 -12.65 -9.72
N LEU A 392 16.36 -13.23 -10.02
CA LEU A 392 15.07 -12.56 -9.84
C LEU A 392 14.81 -12.18 -8.38
N ALA A 393 15.20 -13.01 -7.42
CA ALA A 393 15.10 -12.67 -6.00
C ALA A 393 15.98 -11.45 -5.65
N ARG A 394 17.19 -11.37 -6.21
CA ARG A 394 18.10 -10.23 -6.02
C ARG A 394 17.59 -8.91 -6.61
N ILE A 395 16.92 -8.95 -7.77
CA ILE A 395 16.40 -7.72 -8.42
C ILE A 395 14.93 -7.42 -8.07
N GLY A 396 14.17 -8.41 -7.63
CA GLY A 396 12.72 -8.32 -7.41
C GLY A 396 12.33 -7.88 -6.00
N GLY A 397 13.22 -8.05 -5.02
CA GLY A 397 13.00 -7.62 -3.63
C GLY A 397 12.68 -8.77 -2.68
N PRO A 398 11.48 -9.38 -2.69
CA PRO A 398 11.18 -10.49 -1.80
C PRO A 398 11.87 -11.75 -2.31
N GLY A 399 12.52 -12.48 -1.41
CA GLY A 399 12.97 -13.86 -1.64
C GLY A 399 11.83 -14.87 -1.79
N SER A 400 10.60 -14.41 -2.00
CA SER A 400 9.40 -15.24 -2.02
C SER A 400 8.38 -14.68 -2.99
N PHE A 401 8.11 -15.38 -4.09
CA PHE A 401 7.19 -14.95 -5.14
C PHE A 401 6.71 -16.14 -5.98
N ASP A 402 5.67 -15.95 -6.77
CA ASP A 402 5.12 -16.94 -7.70
C ASP A 402 5.40 -16.53 -9.16
N ILE A 403 5.89 -17.49 -9.94
CA ILE A 403 6.10 -17.40 -11.39
C ILE A 403 5.29 -18.49 -12.10
N GLY A 404 5.14 -18.39 -13.42
CA GLY A 404 4.60 -19.49 -14.21
C GLY A 404 5.69 -20.51 -14.53
N TYR A 405 5.33 -21.80 -14.52
CA TYR A 405 6.24 -22.88 -14.84
C TYR A 405 5.69 -23.80 -15.91
N LYS A 406 6.49 -24.05 -16.95
CA LYS A 406 6.15 -24.89 -18.10
C LYS A 406 7.27 -25.90 -18.36
N TYR A 407 6.95 -27.18 -18.21
CA TYR A 407 7.92 -28.28 -18.36
C TYR A 407 7.45 -29.32 -19.37
N ILE A 408 8.42 -29.98 -20.02
CA ILE A 408 8.23 -30.86 -21.18
C ILE A 408 7.24 -31.99 -20.89
N ASP A 409 7.41 -32.70 -19.76
CA ASP A 409 6.56 -33.85 -19.41
C ASP A 409 5.08 -33.49 -19.32
N LEU A 410 4.76 -32.30 -18.82
CA LEU A 410 3.38 -31.82 -18.75
C LEU A 410 2.84 -31.47 -20.14
N GLN A 411 3.63 -30.81 -20.98
CA GLN A 411 3.19 -30.47 -22.34
C GLN A 411 2.86 -31.72 -23.15
N GLN A 412 3.68 -32.77 -23.05
CA GLN A 412 3.43 -34.05 -23.70
C GLN A 412 2.14 -34.73 -23.19
N GLN A 413 1.81 -34.56 -21.90
CA GLN A 413 0.55 -35.08 -21.33
C GLN A 413 -0.69 -34.26 -21.72
N LEU A 414 -0.52 -33.00 -22.13
CA LEU A 414 -1.61 -32.07 -22.43
C LEU A 414 -1.93 -31.92 -23.92
N VAL A 415 -1.19 -32.58 -24.82
CA VAL A 415 -1.42 -32.54 -26.28
C VAL A 415 -2.91 -32.74 -26.60
N GLY A 416 -3.55 -31.85 -27.36
CA GLY A 416 -4.98 -32.01 -27.70
C GLY A 416 -5.99 -31.72 -26.57
N THR A 417 -5.52 -31.24 -25.40
CA THR A 417 -6.37 -30.78 -24.28
C THR A 417 -6.11 -29.32 -23.88
N ALA A 418 -5.42 -28.59 -24.77
CA ALA A 418 -5.09 -27.18 -24.59
C ALA A 418 -6.35 -26.34 -24.34
N GLY A 419 -6.32 -25.48 -23.33
CA GLY A 419 -7.46 -24.64 -22.93
C GLY A 419 -8.40 -25.27 -21.89
N LEU A 420 -8.35 -26.60 -21.67
CA LEU A 420 -9.12 -27.27 -20.62
C LEU A 420 -8.33 -27.41 -19.32
N PHE A 421 -7.04 -27.72 -19.43
CA PHE A 421 -6.09 -27.80 -18.32
C PHE A 421 -5.04 -26.70 -18.44
N ALA A 422 -4.47 -26.28 -17.31
CA ALA A 422 -3.45 -25.24 -17.29
C ALA A 422 -2.14 -25.78 -17.92
N SER A 423 -1.69 -25.14 -19.01
CA SER A 423 -0.40 -25.46 -19.63
C SER A 423 0.78 -24.80 -18.91
N VAL A 424 0.50 -23.78 -18.11
CA VAL A 424 1.44 -23.09 -17.23
C VAL A 424 0.87 -23.14 -15.82
N VAL A 425 1.63 -23.70 -14.88
CA VAL A 425 1.19 -23.80 -13.48
C VAL A 425 1.91 -22.77 -12.62
N PRO A 426 1.27 -22.24 -11.56
CA PRO A 426 1.97 -21.41 -10.60
C PRO A 426 3.09 -22.21 -9.92
N HIS A 427 4.27 -21.62 -9.85
CA HIS A 427 5.42 -22.16 -9.16
C HIS A 427 5.91 -21.15 -8.15
N ARG A 428 5.86 -21.57 -6.88
CA ARG A 428 6.36 -20.80 -5.76
C ARG A 428 7.86 -20.91 -5.71
N VAL A 429 8.50 -19.77 -5.70
CA VAL A 429 9.92 -19.60 -5.53
C VAL A 429 10.15 -19.07 -4.12
N GLU A 430 10.92 -19.80 -3.34
CA GLU A 430 11.44 -19.35 -2.04
C GLU A 430 12.97 -19.43 -2.09
N VAL A 431 13.61 -18.27 -2.06
CA VAL A 431 15.06 -18.06 -2.13
C VAL A 431 15.47 -17.18 -0.96
N ASP A 432 16.27 -17.74 -0.07
CA ASP A 432 16.97 -17.00 0.96
C ASP A 432 18.33 -16.56 0.42
N CYS A 433 18.45 -15.27 0.06
CA CYS A 433 19.68 -14.73 -0.53
C CYS A 433 20.87 -14.79 0.44
N GLU A 434 20.68 -14.97 1.75
CA GLU A 434 21.80 -15.13 2.68
C GLU A 434 22.51 -16.47 2.50
N GLN A 435 21.84 -17.46 1.91
CA GLN A 435 22.39 -18.78 1.67
C GLN A 435 23.36 -18.81 0.49
N SER A 436 24.19 -19.86 0.47
CA SER A 436 25.02 -20.18 -0.70
C SER A 436 24.16 -20.65 -1.88
N PHE A 437 24.69 -20.50 -3.09
CA PHE A 437 24.00 -20.96 -4.29
C PHE A 437 23.71 -22.48 -4.24
N GLU A 438 24.59 -23.27 -3.65
CA GLU A 438 24.41 -24.72 -3.51
C GLU A 438 23.20 -25.07 -2.63
N GLN A 439 23.00 -24.34 -1.53
CA GLN A 439 21.83 -24.52 -0.65
C GLN A 439 20.54 -24.13 -1.36
N ILE A 440 20.55 -22.98 -2.06
CA ILE A 440 19.40 -22.53 -2.86
C ILE A 440 19.07 -23.55 -3.95
N PHE A 441 20.08 -24.10 -4.63
CA PHE A 441 19.88 -25.15 -5.63
C PHE A 441 19.16 -26.36 -5.04
N GLN A 442 19.62 -26.89 -3.91
CA GLN A 442 19.00 -28.05 -3.28
C GLN A 442 17.55 -27.79 -2.85
N GLU A 443 17.27 -26.62 -2.26
CA GLU A 443 15.93 -26.27 -1.82
C GLU A 443 14.98 -25.99 -2.99
N TYR A 444 15.46 -25.25 -4.00
CA TYR A 444 14.70 -24.97 -5.20
C TYR A 444 14.34 -26.25 -5.97
N GLN A 445 15.24 -27.24 -6.05
CA GLN A 445 14.91 -28.53 -6.66
C GLN A 445 13.79 -29.26 -5.91
N LYS A 446 13.67 -29.14 -4.57
CA LYS A 446 12.50 -29.68 -3.84
C LYS A 446 11.22 -28.97 -4.22
N GLN A 447 11.26 -27.64 -4.37
CA GLN A 447 10.11 -26.83 -4.82
C GLN A 447 9.66 -27.25 -6.22
N VAL A 448 10.61 -27.41 -7.17
CA VAL A 448 10.33 -27.88 -8.54
C VAL A 448 9.73 -29.28 -8.52
N ASN A 449 10.28 -30.20 -7.73
CA ASN A 449 9.73 -31.55 -7.58
C ASN A 449 8.32 -31.56 -7.01
N LEU A 450 8.01 -30.69 -6.04
CA LEU A 450 6.68 -30.53 -5.50
C LEU A 450 5.70 -30.02 -6.58
N THR A 451 6.10 -29.04 -7.39
CA THR A 451 5.29 -28.56 -8.52
C THR A 451 5.04 -29.67 -9.54
N LYS A 452 6.07 -30.41 -9.94
CA LYS A 452 5.96 -31.54 -10.89
C LYS A 452 5.08 -32.67 -10.33
N HIS A 453 5.17 -32.97 -9.03
CA HIS A 453 4.36 -34.01 -8.38
C HIS A 453 2.85 -33.74 -8.47
N ASN A 454 2.44 -32.47 -8.44
CA ASN A 454 1.04 -32.05 -8.50
C ASN A 454 0.51 -31.83 -9.92
N LEU A 455 1.30 -32.15 -10.96
CA LEU A 455 0.97 -32.08 -12.38
C LEU A 455 0.40 -30.72 -12.84
N THR A 456 -0.92 -30.64 -12.99
CA THR A 456 -1.70 -29.47 -13.45
C THR A 456 -3.09 -29.47 -12.83
N TYR A 457 -3.92 -28.48 -13.16
CA TYR A 457 -5.30 -28.34 -12.74
C TYR A 457 -6.22 -27.96 -13.91
N PRO A 458 -7.53 -28.24 -13.82
CA PRO A 458 -8.52 -27.78 -14.78
C PRO A 458 -8.64 -26.25 -14.74
N GLN A 459 -8.68 -25.58 -15.88
CA GLN A 459 -8.79 -24.11 -15.92
C GLN A 459 -10.12 -23.61 -15.34
N ASP A 460 -11.18 -24.44 -15.41
CA ASP A 460 -12.48 -24.13 -14.83
C ASP A 460 -12.46 -24.03 -13.29
N VAL A 461 -11.36 -24.36 -12.61
CA VAL A 461 -11.25 -24.26 -11.14
C VAL A 461 -11.53 -22.84 -10.64
N VAL A 462 -11.12 -21.81 -11.39
CA VAL A 462 -11.38 -20.40 -11.05
C VAL A 462 -12.89 -20.14 -11.00
N SER A 463 -13.63 -20.68 -11.96
CA SER A 463 -15.09 -20.58 -12.02
C SER A 463 -15.80 -21.47 -10.99
N ARG A 464 -15.16 -22.54 -10.50
CA ARG A 464 -15.78 -23.51 -9.59
C ARG A 464 -15.67 -23.13 -8.12
N TYR A 465 -14.68 -22.30 -7.76
CA TYR A 465 -14.39 -21.95 -6.37
C TYR A 465 -14.59 -20.46 -6.11
N PRO A 466 -15.52 -20.06 -5.22
CA PRO A 466 -15.83 -18.66 -4.93
C PRO A 466 -14.62 -17.81 -4.53
N ALA A 467 -13.71 -18.38 -3.74
CA ALA A 467 -12.48 -17.72 -3.29
C ALA A 467 -11.55 -17.30 -4.43
N LEU A 468 -11.67 -17.91 -5.61
CA LEU A 468 -10.86 -17.60 -6.78
C LEU A 468 -11.55 -16.63 -7.74
N ARG A 469 -12.90 -16.66 -7.82
CA ARG A 469 -13.69 -15.82 -8.73
C ARG A 469 -13.49 -14.31 -8.50
N SER A 470 -13.22 -13.91 -7.27
CA SER A 470 -13.05 -12.50 -6.89
C SER A 470 -11.64 -11.96 -7.13
N LEU A 471 -10.67 -12.82 -7.51
CA LEU A 471 -9.28 -12.41 -7.68
C LEU A 471 -9.05 -11.81 -9.08
N PRO A 472 -8.75 -10.50 -9.20
CA PRO A 472 -8.61 -9.84 -10.50
C PRO A 472 -7.53 -10.50 -11.39
N GLN A 473 -6.45 -10.96 -10.76
CA GLN A 473 -5.31 -11.63 -11.40
C GLN A 473 -5.65 -12.98 -12.06
N LEU A 474 -6.81 -13.57 -11.75
CA LEU A 474 -7.26 -14.84 -12.35
C LEU A 474 -8.38 -14.66 -13.39
N GLY A 475 -8.91 -13.43 -13.54
CA GLY A 475 -10.06 -13.15 -14.40
C GLY A 475 -9.74 -13.22 -15.90
N ASN A 476 -8.63 -12.61 -16.32
CA ASN A 476 -8.20 -12.58 -17.73
C ASN A 476 -7.17 -13.68 -17.98
N LYS A 477 -7.21 -14.34 -19.16
CA LYS A 477 -6.28 -15.41 -19.65
C LYS A 477 -4.98 -15.43 -18.84
N GLN A 478 -4.74 -16.51 -18.12
CA GLN A 478 -3.66 -16.67 -17.13
C GLN A 478 -2.31 -16.04 -17.55
N LEU A 479 -2.01 -14.83 -17.04
CA LEU A 479 -0.75 -14.12 -17.31
C LEU A 479 0.12 -14.18 -16.05
N PHE A 480 1.15 -15.01 -16.08
CA PHE A 480 2.24 -14.86 -15.12
C PHE A 480 3.21 -13.83 -15.71
N PRO A 481 3.60 -12.77 -14.99
CA PRO A 481 4.54 -11.78 -15.50
C PRO A 481 5.83 -12.44 -16.00
N VAL A 482 6.33 -13.40 -15.21
CA VAL A 482 7.49 -14.24 -15.55
C VAL A 482 7.08 -15.69 -15.71
N VAL A 483 7.57 -16.32 -16.78
CA VAL A 483 7.46 -17.78 -16.97
C VAL A 483 8.84 -18.39 -17.19
N ILE A 484 9.08 -19.55 -16.58
CA ILE A 484 10.20 -20.42 -16.93
C ILE A 484 9.68 -21.57 -17.78
N GLU A 485 10.33 -21.80 -18.91
CA GLU A 485 9.96 -22.84 -19.88
C GLU A 485 11.13 -23.75 -20.22
N ARG A 486 10.88 -25.08 -20.23
CA ARG A 486 11.80 -26.08 -20.78
C ARG A 486 11.28 -26.59 -22.12
N VAL A 487 12.13 -26.57 -23.15
CA VAL A 487 11.82 -27.07 -24.51
C VAL A 487 12.86 -28.07 -24.99
N GLU A 488 12.52 -28.95 -25.93
CA GLU A 488 13.50 -29.86 -26.54
C GLU A 488 14.58 -29.08 -27.31
N LYS A 489 14.16 -28.14 -28.17
CA LYS A 489 15.02 -27.22 -28.90
C LYS A 489 14.42 -25.82 -28.93
N LEU A 490 15.26 -24.79 -28.89
CA LEU A 490 14.80 -23.40 -28.94
C LEU A 490 14.14 -23.02 -30.28
N GLU A 491 14.56 -23.65 -31.38
CA GLU A 491 14.05 -23.39 -32.73
C GLU A 491 12.59 -23.83 -32.92
N ASP A 492 12.14 -24.80 -32.12
CA ASP A 492 10.80 -25.37 -32.20
C ASP A 492 9.78 -24.55 -31.36
N HIS A 493 10.26 -23.56 -30.59
CA HIS A 493 9.40 -22.73 -29.76
C HIS A 493 8.62 -21.71 -30.63
N GLN A 494 7.29 -21.84 -30.68
CA GLN A 494 6.42 -20.87 -31.33
C GLN A 494 6.07 -19.75 -30.35
N GLY A 495 6.38 -18.51 -30.74
CA GLY A 495 6.28 -17.34 -29.85
C GLY A 495 4.83 -16.91 -29.64
N GLU A 496 4.18 -17.42 -28.59
CA GLU A 496 2.96 -16.85 -28.05
C GLU A 496 2.90 -17.06 -26.53
N SER A 497 2.75 -15.99 -25.76
CA SER A 497 2.17 -16.04 -24.43
C SER A 497 1.98 -14.62 -23.91
N GLY A 498 0.81 -14.26 -23.37
CA GLY A 498 0.52 -12.92 -22.84
C GLY A 498 1.36 -12.44 -21.64
N ASN A 499 2.45 -13.15 -21.33
CA ASN A 499 3.41 -12.84 -20.26
C ASN A 499 4.30 -11.65 -20.63
N GLU A 500 4.99 -11.08 -19.64
CA GLU A 500 5.94 -10.00 -19.84
C GLU A 500 7.31 -10.54 -20.26
N LEU A 501 7.77 -11.61 -19.61
CA LEU A 501 9.04 -12.28 -19.86
C LEU A 501 8.92 -13.81 -19.69
N SER A 502 9.40 -14.56 -20.68
CA SER A 502 9.59 -16.00 -20.60
C SER A 502 11.08 -16.33 -20.73
N PHE A 503 11.64 -17.02 -19.73
CA PHE A 503 12.99 -17.58 -19.76
C PHE A 503 12.95 -19.02 -20.25
N ILE A 504 13.42 -19.25 -21.46
CA ILE A 504 13.30 -20.52 -22.17
C ILE A 504 14.66 -21.21 -22.18
N ILE A 505 14.72 -22.45 -21.71
CA ILE A 505 15.93 -23.26 -21.58
C ILE A 505 15.77 -24.53 -22.42
N ALA A 506 16.77 -24.82 -23.27
CA ALA A 506 16.81 -26.07 -24.02
C ALA A 506 16.98 -27.30 -23.09
N ALA A 507 16.52 -28.47 -23.52
CA ALA A 507 16.54 -29.68 -22.71
C ALA A 507 17.94 -30.13 -22.31
N ASP A 508 18.96 -29.82 -23.12
CA ASP A 508 20.37 -30.09 -22.79
C ASP A 508 20.99 -29.05 -21.83
N GLY A 509 20.27 -27.95 -21.56
CA GLY A 509 20.66 -26.87 -20.68
C GLY A 509 21.81 -25.99 -21.19
N LYS A 510 22.23 -26.14 -22.44
CA LYS A 510 23.38 -25.39 -22.99
C LYS A 510 22.99 -24.08 -23.66
N GLU A 511 21.74 -23.97 -24.08
CA GLU A 511 21.20 -22.78 -24.73
C GLU A 511 19.99 -22.26 -23.97
N CYS A 512 19.87 -20.94 -23.89
CA CYS A 512 18.68 -20.28 -23.36
C CYS A 512 18.36 -19.00 -24.16
N CYS A 513 17.10 -18.60 -24.14
CA CYS A 513 16.64 -17.34 -24.71
C CYS A 513 15.55 -16.69 -23.85
N TRP A 514 15.40 -15.39 -24.04
CA TRP A 514 14.44 -14.56 -23.35
C TRP A 514 13.40 -14.12 -24.37
N LEU A 515 12.15 -14.53 -24.20
CA LEU A 515 11.02 -14.06 -25.00
C LEU A 515 10.30 -12.99 -24.19
N TYR A 516 10.19 -11.78 -24.71
CA TYR A 516 9.60 -10.67 -23.96
C TYR A 516 8.60 -9.88 -24.78
N ASN A 517 7.63 -9.29 -24.07
CA ASN A 517 6.63 -8.41 -24.66
C ASN A 517 7.23 -7.01 -24.86
N THR A 518 7.38 -6.59 -26.13
CA THR A 518 8.04 -5.32 -26.48
C THR A 518 7.22 -4.09 -26.10
N ALA A 519 5.94 -4.27 -25.75
CA ALA A 519 5.08 -3.19 -25.26
C ALA A 519 5.32 -2.88 -23.77
N VAL A 520 5.89 -3.84 -23.02
CA VAL A 520 6.11 -3.73 -21.56
C VAL A 520 7.61 -3.61 -21.25
N LEU A 521 8.45 -4.35 -21.97
CA LEU A 521 9.90 -4.40 -21.79
C LEU A 521 10.60 -3.96 -23.08
N ASP A 522 11.43 -2.93 -22.95
CA ASP A 522 12.27 -2.44 -24.03
C ASP A 522 13.51 -3.33 -24.22
N GLY A 523 13.99 -3.44 -25.46
CA GLY A 523 15.14 -4.26 -25.83
C GLY A 523 16.41 -3.88 -25.06
N ASP A 524 16.62 -2.59 -24.82
CA ASP A 524 17.77 -2.10 -24.04
C ASP A 524 17.73 -2.57 -22.58
N LYS A 525 16.53 -2.70 -21.99
CA LYS A 525 16.36 -3.21 -20.64
C LYS A 525 16.64 -4.72 -20.57
N ILE A 526 16.17 -5.47 -21.57
CA ILE A 526 16.44 -6.91 -21.68
C ILE A 526 17.94 -7.17 -21.87
N ALA A 527 18.61 -6.42 -22.74
CA ALA A 527 20.06 -6.53 -22.93
C ALA A 527 20.82 -6.29 -21.62
N ARG A 528 20.40 -5.29 -20.84
CA ARG A 528 20.96 -5.02 -19.50
C ARG A 528 20.71 -6.18 -18.53
N MET A 529 19.50 -6.72 -18.48
CA MET A 529 19.21 -7.88 -17.63
C MET A 529 20.04 -9.11 -18.00
N GLN A 530 20.29 -9.34 -19.30
CA GLN A 530 21.16 -10.43 -19.77
C GLN A 530 22.61 -10.23 -19.34
N GLU A 531 23.12 -9.00 -19.41
CA GLU A 531 24.47 -8.66 -18.93
C GLU A 531 24.58 -8.87 -17.42
N GLN A 532 23.61 -8.41 -16.64
CA GLN A 532 23.56 -8.59 -15.19
C GLN A 532 23.48 -10.07 -14.80
N PHE A 533 22.64 -10.83 -15.50
CA PHE A 533 22.54 -12.27 -15.28
C PHE A 533 23.85 -12.99 -15.64
N ALA A 534 24.55 -12.58 -16.69
CA ALA A 534 25.88 -13.11 -17.03
C ALA A 534 26.93 -12.83 -15.95
N VAL A 535 26.96 -11.60 -15.40
CA VAL A 535 27.84 -11.24 -14.26
C VAL A 535 27.48 -12.07 -13.02
N PHE A 536 26.19 -12.26 -12.75
CA PHE A 536 25.72 -13.09 -11.65
C PHE A 536 26.15 -14.56 -11.78
N LEU A 537 26.05 -15.13 -12.99
CA LEU A 537 26.55 -16.48 -13.28
C LEU A 537 28.07 -16.60 -13.05
N GLN A 538 28.85 -15.60 -13.44
CA GLN A 538 30.29 -15.54 -13.15
C GLN A 538 30.55 -15.46 -11.63
N GLY A 539 29.75 -14.70 -10.90
CA GLY A 539 29.78 -14.63 -9.43
C GLY A 539 29.56 -15.99 -8.79
N ILE A 540 28.51 -16.72 -9.20
CA ILE A 540 28.18 -18.05 -8.68
C ILE A 540 29.37 -19.01 -8.84
N VAL A 541 30.00 -19.05 -10.03
CA VAL A 541 31.05 -20.04 -10.29
C VAL A 541 32.40 -19.68 -9.68
N THR A 542 32.65 -18.39 -9.44
CA THR A 542 33.88 -17.93 -8.77
C THR A 542 33.78 -18.00 -7.24
N GLN A 543 32.57 -17.90 -6.68
CA GLN A 543 32.31 -17.92 -5.23
C GLN A 543 31.11 -18.83 -4.87
N PRO A 544 31.16 -20.14 -5.17
CA PRO A 544 29.99 -21.03 -5.03
C PRO A 544 29.52 -21.24 -3.59
N GLU A 545 30.43 -21.11 -2.62
CA GLU A 545 30.12 -21.20 -1.19
C GLU A 545 29.73 -19.84 -0.57
N GLY A 546 29.88 -18.76 -1.34
CA GLY A 546 29.52 -17.41 -0.91
C GLY A 546 28.02 -17.21 -0.86
N SER A 547 27.59 -16.32 0.02
CA SER A 547 26.18 -15.90 0.11
C SER A 547 25.75 -15.20 -1.18
N VAL A 548 24.59 -15.60 -1.72
CA VAL A 548 24.03 -15.04 -2.96
C VAL A 548 23.78 -13.54 -2.84
N ALA A 549 23.53 -13.02 -1.64
CA ALA A 549 23.35 -11.61 -1.32
C ALA A 549 24.57 -10.73 -1.63
N TYR A 550 25.77 -11.31 -1.74
CA TYR A 550 27.01 -10.58 -2.01
C TYR A 550 27.61 -10.87 -3.39
N LEU A 551 26.96 -11.73 -4.18
CA LEU A 551 27.38 -11.97 -5.55
C LEU A 551 27.18 -10.72 -6.42
N PRO A 552 28.09 -10.45 -7.36
CA PRO A 552 28.02 -9.28 -8.23
C PRO A 552 26.83 -9.36 -9.18
N LEU A 553 26.13 -8.23 -9.34
CA LEU A 553 25.05 -8.05 -10.33
C LEU A 553 25.42 -7.01 -11.39
N LEU A 554 26.18 -6.00 -11.00
CA LEU A 554 26.52 -4.87 -11.84
C LEU A 554 27.69 -5.19 -12.76
N SER A 555 27.56 -4.86 -14.05
CA SER A 555 28.72 -4.82 -14.93
C SER A 555 29.71 -3.73 -14.48
N GLU A 556 30.97 -3.82 -14.91
CA GLU A 556 31.98 -2.81 -14.57
C GLU A 556 31.56 -1.40 -15.01
N GLN A 557 30.88 -1.29 -16.15
CA GLN A 557 30.38 -0.02 -16.68
C GLN A 557 29.24 0.54 -15.82
N GLU A 558 28.28 -0.30 -15.44
CA GLU A 558 27.16 0.09 -14.58
C GLU A 558 27.65 0.49 -13.19
N ARG A 559 28.59 -0.28 -12.63
CA ARG A 559 29.26 0.01 -11.36
C ARG A 559 30.00 1.36 -11.40
N TYR A 560 30.74 1.64 -12.48
CA TYR A 560 31.44 2.92 -12.63
C TYR A 560 30.48 4.12 -12.67
N LYS A 561 29.35 4.00 -13.38
CA LYS A 561 28.33 5.06 -13.43
C LYS A 561 27.78 5.38 -12.04
N ILE A 562 27.33 4.36 -11.31
CA ILE A 562 26.71 4.52 -9.99
C ILE A 562 27.74 5.01 -8.97
N TRP A 563 28.95 4.43 -8.95
CA TRP A 563 29.93 4.73 -7.90
C TRP A 563 30.76 5.96 -8.16
N VAL A 564 31.08 6.26 -9.41
CA VAL A 564 32.04 7.31 -9.77
C VAL A 564 31.31 8.45 -10.45
N GLU A 565 30.76 8.22 -11.64
CA GLU A 565 30.27 9.28 -12.51
C GLU A 565 29.13 10.09 -11.90
N TRP A 566 28.09 9.44 -11.39
CA TRP A 566 26.92 10.13 -10.83
C TRP A 566 27.14 10.68 -9.42
N ASN A 567 28.22 10.25 -8.77
CA ASN A 567 28.62 10.67 -7.43
C ASN A 567 29.88 11.56 -7.43
N ASP A 568 30.34 12.02 -8.61
CA ASP A 568 31.40 13.01 -8.76
C ASP A 568 30.84 14.43 -8.59
N THR A 569 30.46 14.74 -7.36
CA THR A 569 29.82 16.02 -7.00
C THR A 569 30.76 16.96 -6.26
N LYS A 570 32.06 16.65 -6.23
CA LYS A 570 33.05 17.42 -5.47
C LYS A 570 33.17 18.84 -6.05
N VAL A 571 32.94 19.83 -5.20
CA VAL A 571 33.10 21.24 -5.54
C VAL A 571 33.83 21.94 -4.40
N ASP A 572 34.90 22.66 -4.73
CA ASP A 572 35.65 23.43 -3.74
C ASP A 572 34.88 24.67 -3.28
N TYR A 573 34.92 24.91 -1.97
CA TYR A 573 34.42 26.12 -1.31
C TYR A 573 35.26 26.37 -0.04
N SER A 574 35.18 27.58 0.53
CA SER A 574 35.84 27.89 1.81
C SER A 574 35.23 27.02 2.91
N LYS A 575 36.05 26.30 3.68
CA LYS A 575 35.58 25.34 4.70
C LYS A 575 35.80 25.82 6.13
N ASP A 576 36.25 27.06 6.28
CA ASP A 576 36.71 27.68 7.51
C ASP A 576 35.70 28.67 8.13
N LYS A 577 34.55 28.88 7.48
CA LYS A 577 33.58 29.91 7.88
C LYS A 577 32.24 29.37 8.35
N CYS A 578 31.69 30.05 9.35
CA CYS A 578 30.33 29.90 9.83
C CYS A 578 29.37 30.84 9.09
N ILE A 579 28.07 30.54 9.14
CA ILE A 579 27.04 31.31 8.41
C ILE A 579 27.00 32.79 8.83
N HIS A 580 27.19 33.10 10.11
CA HIS A 580 27.20 34.49 10.58
C HIS A 580 28.38 35.30 10.01
N GLN A 581 29.53 34.67 9.76
CA GLN A 581 30.69 35.32 9.15
C GLN A 581 30.44 35.64 7.67
N LEU A 582 29.73 34.76 6.94
CA LEU A 582 29.32 35.05 5.56
C LEU A 582 28.36 36.25 5.48
N PHE A 583 27.46 36.36 6.46
CA PHE A 583 26.61 37.52 6.61
C PHE A 583 27.43 38.79 6.90
N GLU A 584 28.39 38.74 7.82
CA GLU A 584 29.27 39.88 8.14
C GLU A 584 30.05 40.37 6.91
N GLU A 585 30.61 39.44 6.12
CA GLU A 585 31.28 39.78 4.86
C GLU A 585 30.35 40.44 3.84
N GLN A 586 29.07 40.06 3.83
CA GLN A 586 28.08 40.71 2.98
C GLN A 586 27.72 42.11 3.50
N VAL A 587 27.67 42.30 4.82
CA VAL A 587 27.42 43.62 5.44
C VAL A 587 28.51 44.61 5.05
N GLU A 588 29.78 44.17 5.04
CA GLU A 588 30.91 45.01 4.60
C GLU A 588 30.81 45.41 3.12
N LYS A 589 30.28 44.53 2.26
CA LYS A 589 30.11 44.79 0.83
C LYS A 589 28.98 45.77 0.52
N THR A 590 27.85 45.67 1.24
CA THR A 590 26.63 46.45 0.95
C THR A 590 25.91 46.92 2.22
N PRO A 591 26.52 47.80 3.04
CA PRO A 591 25.98 48.17 4.35
C PRO A 591 24.63 48.90 4.26
N ASP A 592 24.47 49.76 3.25
CA ASP A 592 23.27 50.61 3.06
C ASP A 592 22.14 49.92 2.31
N ALA A 593 22.38 48.73 1.73
CA ALA A 593 21.35 47.98 1.04
C ALA A 593 20.31 47.45 2.05
N VAL A 594 19.04 47.41 1.65
CA VAL A 594 17.98 46.81 2.48
C VAL A 594 18.21 45.30 2.56
N ALA A 595 18.30 44.77 3.78
CA ALA A 595 18.51 43.34 4.04
C ALA A 595 17.20 42.60 4.27
N VAL A 596 16.33 43.16 5.11
CA VAL A 596 15.08 42.52 5.52
C VAL A 596 13.93 43.52 5.55
N VAL A 597 12.77 43.10 5.08
CA VAL A 597 11.52 43.86 5.06
C VAL A 597 10.43 43.06 5.76
N PHE A 598 9.71 43.70 6.67
CA PHE A 598 8.51 43.17 7.30
C PHE A 598 7.44 44.24 7.32
N GLU A 599 6.35 44.00 6.58
CA GLU A 599 5.26 44.96 6.35
C GLU A 599 5.80 46.33 5.90
N ASN A 600 5.55 47.39 6.67
CA ASN A 600 5.97 48.76 6.35
C ASN A 600 7.35 49.12 6.94
N THR A 601 8.05 48.15 7.54
CA THR A 601 9.35 48.36 8.19
C THR A 601 10.46 47.60 7.47
N GLN A 602 11.67 48.16 7.50
CA GLN A 602 12.83 47.57 6.86
C GLN A 602 14.10 47.87 7.65
N LEU A 603 15.10 46.98 7.54
CA LEU A 603 16.44 47.19 8.06
C LEU A 603 17.46 47.05 6.93
N THR A 604 18.44 47.94 6.90
CA THR A 604 19.62 47.76 6.06
C THR A 604 20.52 46.65 6.61
N TYR A 605 21.45 46.16 5.80
CA TYR A 605 22.46 45.19 6.22
C TYR A 605 23.23 45.67 7.46
N GLN A 606 23.65 46.94 7.46
CA GLN A 606 24.34 47.52 8.61
C GLN A 606 23.45 47.59 9.85
N GLN A 607 22.21 48.06 9.72
CA GLN A 607 21.27 48.16 10.85
C GLN A 607 20.94 46.78 11.44
N LEU A 608 20.70 45.78 10.58
CA LEU A 608 20.47 44.40 11.00
C LEU A 608 21.69 43.85 11.74
N ASN A 609 22.89 44.06 11.20
CA ASN A 609 24.14 43.61 11.81
C ASN A 609 24.37 44.24 13.18
N GLN A 610 24.19 45.56 13.31
CA GLN A 610 24.36 46.28 14.57
C GLN A 610 23.41 45.76 15.66
N ARG A 611 22.12 45.58 15.33
CA ARG A 611 21.13 45.02 16.27
C ARG A 611 21.48 43.58 16.67
N ALA A 612 21.89 42.76 15.72
CA ALA A 612 22.32 41.38 15.99
C ALA A 612 23.60 41.33 16.85
N ASN A 613 24.55 42.24 16.63
CA ASN A 613 25.77 42.35 17.43
C ASN A 613 25.46 42.75 18.88
N GLN A 614 24.61 43.75 19.09
CA GLN A 614 24.20 44.17 20.44
C GLN A 614 23.58 43.03 21.23
N LEU A 615 22.69 42.26 20.59
CA LEU A 615 22.09 41.08 21.18
C LEU A 615 23.11 39.95 21.37
N ALA A 616 24.05 39.75 20.44
CA ALA A 616 25.10 38.74 20.55
C ALA A 616 26.05 39.00 21.73
N HIS A 617 26.45 40.26 21.96
CA HIS A 617 27.24 40.66 23.13
C HIS A 617 26.48 40.42 24.43
N HIS A 618 25.19 40.74 24.46
CA HIS A 618 24.33 40.42 25.60
C HIS A 618 24.25 38.92 25.86
N LEU A 619 23.98 38.11 24.83
CA LEU A 619 23.96 36.65 24.92
C LEU A 619 25.30 36.07 25.38
N ARG A 620 26.43 36.61 24.88
CA ARG A 620 27.76 36.23 25.33
C ARG A 620 27.96 36.49 26.82
N SER A 621 27.47 37.64 27.34
CA SER A 621 27.51 37.94 28.78
C SER A 621 26.68 36.98 29.64
N LEU A 622 25.69 36.31 29.03
CA LEU A 622 24.87 35.27 29.66
C LEU A 622 25.47 33.86 29.51
N GLY A 623 26.65 33.74 28.89
CA GLY A 623 27.38 32.49 28.74
C GLY A 623 27.11 31.73 27.44
N VAL A 624 26.46 32.34 26.44
CA VAL A 624 26.31 31.71 25.12
C VAL A 624 27.67 31.58 24.44
N GLY A 625 27.94 30.40 23.88
CA GLY A 625 29.15 30.04 23.14
C GLY A 625 28.98 28.79 22.29
N PRO A 626 30.08 28.28 21.69
CA PRO A 626 30.05 27.04 20.93
C PRO A 626 29.33 25.92 21.69
N GLU A 627 28.43 25.21 21.01
CA GLU A 627 27.61 24.11 21.56
C GLU A 627 26.58 24.51 22.64
N VAL A 628 26.40 25.81 22.93
CA VAL A 628 25.34 26.28 23.83
C VAL A 628 24.03 26.45 23.05
N PHE A 629 22.94 25.86 23.54
CA PHE A 629 21.63 25.97 22.90
C PHE A 629 20.90 27.21 23.36
N VAL A 630 20.23 27.90 22.44
CA VAL A 630 19.37 29.04 22.74
C VAL A 630 18.00 28.79 22.12
N GLY A 631 16.98 28.71 22.97
CA GLY A 631 15.59 28.61 22.52
C GLY A 631 15.14 29.93 21.92
N ILE A 632 14.39 29.89 20.83
CA ILE A 632 13.81 31.10 20.23
C ILE A 632 12.32 30.86 19.96
N CYS A 633 11.49 31.59 20.70
CA CYS A 633 10.03 31.52 20.68
C CYS A 633 9.47 32.86 20.18
N LEU A 634 9.37 32.99 18.87
CA LEU A 634 8.94 34.21 18.17
C LEU A 634 8.07 33.86 16.97
N GLU A 635 7.22 34.79 16.58
CA GLU A 635 6.58 34.77 15.27
C GLU A 635 7.50 35.43 14.22
N ARG A 636 7.10 35.40 12.94
CA ARG A 636 7.85 36.09 11.89
C ARG A 636 7.84 37.60 12.14
N SER A 637 9.02 38.14 12.42
CA SER A 637 9.25 39.57 12.64
C SER A 637 10.73 39.92 12.37
N LEU A 638 11.07 41.20 12.45
CA LEU A 638 12.47 41.64 12.37
C LEU A 638 13.30 41.08 13.54
N GLU A 639 12.71 41.03 14.74
CA GLU A 639 13.31 40.51 15.96
C GLU A 639 13.67 39.02 15.84
N MET A 640 12.87 38.24 15.09
CA MET A 640 13.21 36.84 14.78
C MET A 640 14.54 36.75 14.03
N ILE A 641 14.74 37.58 13.00
CA ILE A 641 15.98 37.57 12.21
C ILE A 641 17.17 38.09 13.03
N VAL A 642 16.95 39.15 13.83
CA VAL A 642 17.95 39.65 14.78
C VAL A 642 18.37 38.56 15.78
N GLY A 643 17.40 37.85 16.36
CA GLY A 643 17.62 36.77 17.32
C GLY A 643 18.42 35.61 16.73
N LEU A 644 18.03 35.11 15.54
CA LEU A 644 18.74 34.04 14.86
C LEU A 644 20.21 34.42 14.58
N LEU A 645 20.45 35.61 14.01
CA LEU A 645 21.82 36.08 13.74
C LEU A 645 22.62 36.27 15.04
N ALA A 646 22.01 36.84 16.08
CA ALA A 646 22.66 37.08 17.35
C ALA A 646 23.10 35.79 18.06
N ILE A 647 22.26 34.74 18.02
CA ILE A 647 22.61 33.42 18.56
C ILE A 647 23.85 32.87 17.85
N LEU A 648 23.86 32.90 16.51
CA LEU A 648 24.98 32.40 15.72
C LEU A 648 26.26 33.24 15.91
N LYS A 649 26.14 34.57 16.01
CA LYS A 649 27.26 35.47 16.31
C LYS A 649 27.84 35.27 17.71
N ALA A 650 26.99 34.94 18.68
CA ALA A 650 27.42 34.47 19.99
C ALA A 650 27.98 33.03 19.96
N GLY A 651 27.97 32.35 18.81
CA GLY A 651 28.50 30.99 18.64
C GLY A 651 27.58 29.88 19.13
N GLY A 652 26.37 30.21 19.59
CA GLY A 652 25.37 29.24 20.03
C GLY A 652 24.61 28.61 18.85
N ALA A 653 23.87 27.54 19.16
CA ALA A 653 22.93 26.91 18.22
C ALA A 653 21.49 27.25 18.60
N TYR A 654 20.66 27.64 17.63
CA TYR A 654 19.27 27.96 17.92
C TYR A 654 18.38 26.72 17.94
N VAL A 655 17.40 26.72 18.84
CA VAL A 655 16.32 25.71 18.90
C VAL A 655 14.98 26.43 18.69
N PRO A 656 14.31 26.22 17.55
CA PRO A 656 13.00 26.79 17.30
C PRO A 656 11.94 26.27 18.27
N LEU A 657 11.22 27.20 18.91
CA LEU A 657 10.07 26.93 19.75
C LEU A 657 8.86 27.61 19.10
N ASP A 658 8.10 26.86 18.30
CA ASP A 658 6.92 27.43 17.62
C ASP A 658 5.81 27.73 18.65
N PRO A 659 5.39 28.99 18.84
CA PRO A 659 4.37 29.34 19.83
C PRO A 659 2.99 28.74 19.51
N THR A 660 2.80 28.22 18.30
CA THR A 660 1.56 27.52 17.91
C THR A 660 1.54 26.05 18.31
N TYR A 661 2.65 25.49 18.79
CA TYR A 661 2.70 24.11 19.26
C TYR A 661 1.97 23.93 20.60
N PRO A 662 1.41 22.73 20.86
CA PRO A 662 0.85 22.43 22.17
C PRO A 662 1.89 22.51 23.29
N SER A 663 1.44 22.88 24.48
CA SER A 663 2.28 23.06 25.66
C SER A 663 3.08 21.79 26.01
N GLU A 664 2.48 20.59 25.89
CA GLU A 664 3.17 19.31 26.11
C GLU A 664 4.35 19.12 25.14
N ARG A 665 4.18 19.49 23.87
CA ARG A 665 5.23 19.38 22.84
C ARG A 665 6.39 20.34 23.12
N LEU A 666 6.09 21.58 23.49
CA LEU A 666 7.12 22.56 23.88
C LEU A 666 7.85 22.11 25.15
N ALA A 667 7.13 21.53 26.11
CA ALA A 667 7.72 21.02 27.34
C ALA A 667 8.71 19.89 27.07
N PHE A 668 8.35 18.96 26.17
CA PHE A 668 9.25 17.90 25.72
C PHE A 668 10.53 18.47 25.08
N ILE A 669 10.40 19.41 24.14
CA ILE A 669 11.56 20.04 23.49
C ILE A 669 12.47 20.71 24.54
N LEU A 670 11.90 21.48 25.46
CA LEU A 670 12.66 22.14 26.53
C LEU A 670 13.36 21.14 27.46
N GLN A 671 12.69 20.03 27.78
CA GLN A 671 13.26 18.98 28.63
C GLN A 671 14.42 18.25 27.94
N ASP A 672 14.26 17.90 26.67
CA ASP A 672 15.26 17.16 25.89
C ASP A 672 16.48 18.03 25.57
N THR A 673 16.26 19.32 25.28
CA THR A 673 17.36 20.26 24.97
C THR A 673 18.03 20.86 26.21
N GLN A 674 17.37 20.90 27.36
CA GLN A 674 17.87 21.57 28.57
C GLN A 674 18.35 23.01 28.31
N ILE A 675 17.58 23.77 27.51
CA ILE A 675 17.95 25.12 27.09
C ILE A 675 18.19 26.04 28.29
N PRO A 676 19.35 26.72 28.39
CA PRO A 676 19.63 27.68 29.45
C PRO A 676 18.98 29.05 29.22
N ILE A 677 18.76 29.46 27.96
CA ILE A 677 18.29 30.81 27.60
C ILE A 677 17.22 30.74 26.51
N ILE A 678 16.12 31.48 26.69
CA ILE A 678 15.04 31.61 25.69
C ILE A 678 14.90 33.06 25.27
N LEU A 679 14.91 33.31 23.95
CA LEU A 679 14.52 34.59 23.35
C LEU A 679 13.03 34.59 23.04
N THR A 680 12.29 35.60 23.50
CA THR A 680 10.86 35.75 23.21
C THR A 680 10.40 37.22 23.36
N THR A 681 9.10 37.47 23.26
CA THR A 681 8.46 38.77 23.57
C THR A 681 7.57 38.64 24.81
N ALA A 682 7.21 39.77 25.43
CA ALA A 682 6.35 39.77 26.61
C ALA A 682 4.96 39.16 26.33
N GLN A 683 4.48 39.24 25.09
CA GLN A 683 3.22 38.67 24.66
C GLN A 683 3.28 37.14 24.53
N LEU A 684 4.40 36.59 24.03
CA LEU A 684 4.53 35.18 23.71
C LEU A 684 5.00 34.32 24.89
N VAL A 685 5.52 34.91 25.96
CA VAL A 685 6.01 34.13 27.12
C VAL A 685 4.95 33.21 27.73
N ASN A 686 3.67 33.58 27.67
CA ASN A 686 2.58 32.76 28.19
C ASN A 686 2.30 31.49 27.35
N SER A 687 2.86 31.40 26.14
CA SER A 687 2.80 30.18 25.31
C SER A 687 3.81 29.12 25.77
N LEU A 688 4.83 29.52 26.53
CA LEU A 688 5.85 28.60 27.03
C LEU A 688 5.36 27.87 28.29
N PRO A 689 5.61 26.55 28.39
CA PRO A 689 5.35 25.81 29.63
C PRO A 689 6.34 26.22 30.72
N ALA A 690 6.10 25.77 31.95
CA ALA A 690 7.01 26.02 33.07
C ALA A 690 8.43 25.51 32.76
N HIS A 691 9.44 26.38 32.90
CA HIS A 691 10.83 26.08 32.57
C HIS A 691 11.82 26.79 33.51
N ALA A 692 13.05 26.29 33.57
CA ALA A 692 14.15 26.89 34.34
C ALA A 692 15.01 27.87 33.54
N ALA A 693 14.78 27.99 32.22
CA ALA A 693 15.56 28.83 31.34
C ALA A 693 15.43 30.33 31.69
N GLN A 694 16.52 31.07 31.53
CA GLN A 694 16.50 32.52 31.62
C GLN A 694 15.84 33.11 30.36
N VAL A 695 14.78 33.91 30.54
CA VAL A 695 14.06 34.54 29.43
C VAL A 695 14.62 35.92 29.13
N VAL A 696 14.91 36.18 27.85
CA VAL A 696 15.31 37.48 27.32
C VAL A 696 14.18 37.99 26.43
N TYR A 697 13.62 39.16 26.79
CA TYR A 697 12.49 39.78 26.11
C TYR A 697 12.98 40.79 25.07
N LEU A 698 12.82 40.48 23.78
CA LEU A 698 13.33 41.31 22.68
C LEU A 698 12.56 42.62 22.48
N ASP A 699 11.39 42.75 23.09
CA ASP A 699 10.55 43.96 23.07
C ASP A 699 10.80 44.85 24.30
N SER A 700 10.61 44.31 25.51
CA SER A 700 10.63 45.10 26.75
C SER A 700 12.04 45.35 27.30
N GLN A 701 13.03 44.50 26.99
CA GLN A 701 14.41 44.66 27.45
C GLN A 701 15.34 45.25 26.37
N TRP A 702 14.82 45.59 25.19
CA TRP A 702 15.63 46.06 24.06
C TRP A 702 16.49 47.27 24.42
N GLN A 703 15.96 48.20 25.23
CA GLN A 703 16.71 49.39 25.63
C GLN A 703 18.00 49.03 26.38
N ALA A 704 17.99 48.02 27.25
CA ALA A 704 19.19 47.54 27.93
C ALA A 704 20.15 46.83 26.96
N ILE A 705 19.60 45.99 26.07
CA ILE A 705 20.38 45.26 25.05
C ILE A 705 21.11 46.23 24.13
N ALA A 706 20.47 47.33 23.72
CA ALA A 706 21.01 48.34 22.83
C ALA A 706 22.21 49.13 23.41
N HIS A 707 22.51 49.02 24.70
CA HIS A 707 23.73 49.62 25.30
C HIS A 707 24.99 48.79 25.03
N ASN A 708 24.86 47.54 24.58
CA ASN A 708 26.01 46.72 24.20
C ASN A 708 26.67 47.23 22.92
N SER A 709 27.88 46.73 22.64
CA SER A 709 28.64 47.12 21.45
C SER A 709 27.88 46.77 20.16
N GLN A 710 27.99 47.66 19.18
CA GLN A 710 27.48 47.45 17.82
C GLN A 710 28.49 46.75 16.91
N GLU A 711 29.74 46.59 17.37
CA GLU A 711 30.82 45.94 16.62
C GLU A 711 30.66 44.42 16.59
N ASN A 712 31.15 43.79 15.52
CA ASN A 712 31.13 42.33 15.37
C ASN A 712 31.84 41.67 16.57
N LEU A 713 31.22 40.63 17.10
CA LEU A 713 31.76 39.85 18.21
C LEU A 713 32.77 38.83 17.65
N VAL A 714 33.95 38.75 18.27
CA VAL A 714 34.91 37.68 17.95
C VAL A 714 34.30 36.35 18.40
N CYS A 715 33.99 35.47 17.46
CA CYS A 715 33.33 34.19 17.70
C CYS A 715 34.33 33.04 17.57
N GLU A 716 34.34 32.13 18.55
CA GLU A 716 35.18 30.94 18.56
C GLU A 716 34.52 29.73 17.87
N ALA A 717 33.30 29.88 17.33
CA ALA A 717 32.59 28.80 16.67
C ALA A 717 33.25 28.44 15.33
N THR A 718 33.36 27.13 15.10
CA THR A 718 33.89 26.53 13.89
C THR A 718 32.75 25.96 13.02
N PRO A 719 32.99 25.66 11.74
CA PRO A 719 31.98 25.08 10.87
C PRO A 719 31.42 23.71 11.31
N ASP A 720 32.10 23.00 12.20
CA ASP A 720 31.65 21.74 12.79
C ASP A 720 30.73 21.92 14.01
N ASN A 721 30.66 23.13 14.56
CA ASN A 721 29.71 23.44 15.62
C ASN A 721 28.28 23.50 15.09
N LEU A 722 27.34 23.19 15.98
CA LEU A 722 25.91 23.20 15.65
C LEU A 722 25.43 24.61 15.30
N MET A 723 24.71 24.71 14.19
CA MET A 723 23.96 25.91 13.83
C MET A 723 22.56 25.88 14.43
N TYR A 724 21.90 24.73 14.38
CA TYR A 724 20.56 24.55 14.93
C TYR A 724 20.24 23.10 15.32
N ILE A 725 19.18 22.97 16.11
CA ILE A 725 18.48 21.70 16.35
C ILE A 725 17.01 21.90 15.97
N ILE A 726 16.54 21.17 14.97
CA ILE A 726 15.14 21.17 14.54
C ILE A 726 14.52 19.82 14.88
N TYR A 727 13.36 19.85 15.54
CA TYR A 727 12.63 18.65 15.92
C TYR A 727 11.73 18.16 14.78
N THR A 728 11.80 16.86 14.51
CA THR A 728 10.95 16.14 13.56
C THR A 728 10.12 15.07 14.26
N SER A 729 9.07 14.56 13.62
CA SER A 729 8.29 13.43 14.13
C SER A 729 9.14 12.16 14.26
N GLY A 730 8.87 11.33 15.26
CA GLY A 730 9.66 10.13 15.57
C GLY A 730 8.84 8.85 15.52
N SER A 731 9.43 7.77 14.96
CA SER A 731 8.78 6.46 14.82
C SER A 731 8.43 5.79 16.15
N THR A 732 9.12 6.16 17.24
CA THR A 732 8.84 5.70 18.61
C THR A 732 7.72 6.50 19.31
N GLY A 733 7.07 7.41 18.59
CA GLY A 733 5.99 8.27 19.09
C GLY A 733 6.42 9.46 19.93
N GLN A 734 7.70 9.85 19.86
CA GLN A 734 8.24 11.06 20.49
C GLN A 734 9.06 11.86 19.46
N PRO A 735 9.00 13.20 19.46
CA PRO A 735 9.80 14.02 18.55
C PRO A 735 11.31 13.77 18.70
N LYS A 736 12.07 13.92 17.61
CA LYS A 736 13.53 13.75 17.59
C LYS A 736 14.23 15.02 17.10
N GLY A 737 15.18 15.53 17.87
CA GLY A 737 15.97 16.72 17.54
C GLY A 737 17.12 16.38 16.58
N VAL A 738 17.08 16.91 15.36
CA VAL A 738 18.14 16.71 14.35
C VAL A 738 19.23 17.78 14.54
N MET A 739 20.47 17.35 14.78
CA MET A 739 21.60 18.24 15.05
C MET A 739 22.35 18.61 13.77
N ILE A 740 22.25 19.86 13.32
CA ILE A 740 22.84 20.32 12.05
C ILE A 740 24.00 21.30 12.28
N PRO A 741 25.22 20.99 11.79
CA PRO A 741 26.36 21.88 11.87
C PRO A 741 26.37 22.93 10.76
N HIS A 742 27.13 24.00 10.96
CA HIS A 742 27.30 25.09 9.99
C HIS A 742 27.78 24.60 8.61
N ARG A 743 28.71 23.65 8.56
CA ARG A 743 29.33 23.17 7.30
C ARG A 743 28.34 22.63 6.28
N GLY A 744 27.28 21.95 6.73
CA GLY A 744 26.26 21.37 5.86
C GLY A 744 25.43 22.46 5.19
N ILE A 745 25.01 23.46 5.98
CA ILE A 745 24.29 24.63 5.49
C ILE A 745 25.17 25.49 4.59
N TYR A 746 26.44 25.68 4.92
CA TYR A 746 27.34 26.46 4.08
C TYR A 746 27.49 25.81 2.69
N ASN A 747 27.73 24.50 2.63
CA ASN A 747 27.74 23.77 1.36
C ASN A 747 26.45 23.97 0.56
N GLN A 748 25.30 23.87 1.24
CA GLN A 748 24.00 24.06 0.60
C GLN A 748 23.84 25.47 -0.01
N LEU A 749 24.21 26.51 0.74
CA LEU A 749 24.14 27.90 0.26
C LEU A 749 25.10 28.15 -0.91
N GLN A 750 26.31 27.58 -0.87
CA GLN A 750 27.25 27.67 -1.99
C GLN A 750 26.73 26.98 -3.24
N TRP A 751 26.21 25.76 -3.12
CA TRP A 751 25.58 25.06 -4.24
C TRP A 751 24.44 25.90 -4.86
N ARG A 752 23.54 26.45 -4.03
CA ARG A 752 22.45 27.32 -4.52
C ARG A 752 22.99 28.55 -5.22
N GLN A 753 24.00 29.19 -4.65
CA GLN A 753 24.59 30.39 -5.23
C GLN A 753 25.23 30.11 -6.59
N THR A 754 25.98 29.01 -6.72
CA THR A 754 26.58 28.61 -8.00
C THR A 754 25.53 28.22 -9.04
N THR A 755 24.48 27.52 -8.62
CA THR A 755 23.45 26.95 -9.52
C THR A 755 22.42 27.99 -9.97
N PHE A 756 21.93 28.83 -9.04
CA PHE A 756 20.80 29.75 -9.28
C PHE A 756 21.19 31.22 -9.28
N LYS A 757 22.40 31.58 -8.81
CA LYS A 757 22.99 32.92 -8.91
C LYS A 757 22.09 34.03 -8.36
N LEU A 758 21.96 34.07 -7.02
CA LEU A 758 21.31 35.18 -6.34
C LEU A 758 22.13 36.47 -6.48
N THR A 759 21.43 37.59 -6.59
CA THR A 759 21.95 38.93 -6.82
C THR A 759 21.25 39.92 -5.89
N GLN A 760 21.77 41.15 -5.81
CA GLN A 760 21.20 42.21 -4.97
C GLN A 760 19.83 42.71 -5.45
N GLN A 761 19.46 42.46 -6.71
CA GLN A 761 18.15 42.80 -7.25
C GLN A 761 17.05 41.82 -6.78
N ASP A 762 17.43 40.69 -6.20
CA ASP A 762 16.50 39.64 -5.87
C ASP A 762 15.81 39.86 -4.54
N LYS A 763 14.57 39.39 -4.51
CA LYS A 763 13.70 39.38 -3.35
C LYS A 763 13.24 37.96 -3.09
N VAL A 764 13.61 37.44 -1.92
CA VAL A 764 13.25 36.10 -1.44
C VAL A 764 12.08 36.24 -0.47
N LEU A 765 10.96 35.58 -0.75
CA LEU A 765 9.82 35.55 0.17
C LEU A 765 9.99 34.41 1.18
N GLN A 766 10.03 34.75 2.46
CA GLN A 766 10.12 33.81 3.57
C GLN A 766 8.71 33.40 4.01
N THR A 767 8.34 32.17 3.65
CA THR A 767 6.99 31.62 3.86
C THR A 767 6.96 30.49 4.89
N ILE A 768 8.05 29.73 5.00
CA ILE A 768 8.13 28.48 5.74
C ILE A 768 8.38 28.78 7.22
N SER A 769 7.69 28.11 8.15
CA SER A 769 7.99 28.29 9.59
C SER A 769 9.45 27.95 9.88
N PHE A 770 10.11 28.74 10.72
CA PHE A 770 11.52 28.56 11.01
C PHE A 770 11.84 27.33 11.89
N SER A 771 10.79 26.65 12.35
CA SER A 771 10.84 25.30 12.92
C SER A 771 10.96 24.19 11.87
N PHE A 772 10.97 24.52 10.58
CA PHE A 772 11.24 23.61 9.48
C PHE A 772 12.48 24.05 8.73
N ASP A 773 13.32 23.09 8.37
CA ASP A 773 14.65 23.35 7.85
C ASP A 773 14.70 24.07 6.49
N PRO A 774 13.73 23.99 5.56
CA PRO A 774 13.77 24.81 4.35
C PRO A 774 13.72 26.33 4.62
N SER A 775 13.28 26.78 5.80
CA SER A 775 13.35 28.20 6.16
C SER A 775 14.79 28.73 6.19
N VAL A 776 15.76 27.85 6.47
CA VAL A 776 17.15 28.22 6.72
C VAL A 776 17.75 28.82 5.45
N TRP A 777 17.55 28.19 4.29
CA TRP A 777 18.02 28.79 3.06
C TRP A 777 17.18 30.00 2.65
N GLN A 778 15.87 30.03 2.93
CA GLN A 778 15.06 31.23 2.67
C GLN A 778 15.60 32.45 3.42
N ILE A 779 16.15 32.26 4.62
CA ILE A 779 16.71 33.32 5.47
C ILE A 779 18.17 33.61 5.10
N PHE A 780 19.04 32.61 5.15
CA PHE A 780 20.48 32.84 5.09
C PHE A 780 21.03 32.93 3.68
N TRP A 781 20.37 32.36 2.66
CA TRP A 781 20.80 32.53 1.27
C TRP A 781 20.77 34.00 0.81
N PRO A 782 19.66 34.76 0.98
CA PRO A 782 19.66 36.18 0.63
C PRO A 782 20.63 36.99 1.49
N LEU A 783 20.62 36.77 2.80
CA LEU A 783 21.44 37.55 3.74
C LEU A 783 22.95 37.33 3.54
N CYS A 784 23.40 36.17 3.05
CA CYS A 784 24.81 35.96 2.76
C CYS A 784 25.25 36.44 1.37
N ASN A 785 24.31 36.88 0.51
CA ASN A 785 24.60 37.21 -0.90
C ASN A 785 24.07 38.59 -1.34
N GLY A 786 23.55 39.41 -0.42
CA GLY A 786 23.21 40.81 -0.67
C GLY A 786 21.80 41.03 -1.21
N ALA A 787 20.98 39.99 -1.29
CA ALA A 787 19.58 40.08 -1.73
C ALA A 787 18.66 40.54 -0.57
N GLN A 788 17.40 40.82 -0.89
CA GLN A 788 16.41 41.24 0.10
C GLN A 788 15.59 40.03 0.60
N LEU A 789 15.46 39.92 1.92
CA LEU A 789 14.58 38.99 2.60
C LEU A 789 13.23 39.66 2.89
N ILE A 790 12.15 39.17 2.28
CA ILE A 790 10.79 39.66 2.52
C ILE A 790 10.08 38.67 3.45
N LEU A 791 9.68 39.13 4.63
CA LEU A 791 8.98 38.30 5.61
C LEU A 791 7.47 38.39 5.38
N ALA A 792 6.83 37.25 5.12
CA ALA A 792 5.37 37.19 5.09
C ALA A 792 4.78 37.30 6.50
N ARG A 793 3.58 37.88 6.61
CA ARG A 793 2.85 38.01 7.88
C ARG A 793 2.64 36.64 8.55
N PRO A 794 2.59 36.55 9.88
CA PRO A 794 2.13 35.34 10.57
C PRO A 794 0.82 34.80 9.96
N GLY A 795 0.74 33.49 9.72
CA GLY A 795 -0.39 32.89 9.00
C GLY A 795 -0.45 33.12 7.47
N GLY A 796 0.22 34.14 6.92
CA GLY A 796 0.10 34.52 5.50
C GLY A 796 0.50 33.45 4.48
N HIS A 797 1.42 32.56 4.83
CA HIS A 797 1.79 31.39 4.03
C HIS A 797 0.64 30.41 3.73
N GLN A 798 -0.44 30.46 4.51
CA GLN A 798 -1.63 29.67 4.27
C GLN A 798 -2.54 30.40 3.28
N ASP A 799 -2.66 31.73 3.35
CA ASP A 799 -3.57 32.52 2.53
C ASP A 799 -3.07 32.72 1.09
N PRO A 800 -3.64 31.99 0.09
CA PRO A 800 -3.12 32.00 -1.27
C PRO A 800 -3.34 33.36 -1.97
N ALA A 801 -4.43 34.05 -1.65
CA ALA A 801 -4.73 35.38 -2.19
C ALA A 801 -3.72 36.42 -1.69
N TYR A 802 -3.38 36.37 -0.39
CA TYR A 802 -2.31 37.17 0.18
C TYR A 802 -0.96 36.88 -0.48
N LEU A 803 -0.63 35.60 -0.72
CA LEU A 803 0.62 35.24 -1.38
C LEU A 803 0.72 35.84 -2.79
N VAL A 804 -0.33 35.71 -3.62
CA VAL A 804 -0.37 36.35 -4.96
C VAL A 804 -0.19 37.86 -4.84
N LYS A 805 -0.92 38.51 -3.92
CA LYS A 805 -0.81 39.95 -3.67
C LYS A 805 0.63 40.35 -3.33
N VAL A 806 1.25 39.67 -2.38
CA VAL A 806 2.64 39.98 -1.96
C VAL A 806 3.63 39.72 -3.09
N ILE A 807 3.47 38.63 -3.84
CA ILE A 807 4.36 38.34 -4.98
C ILE A 807 4.34 39.49 -5.99
N VAL A 808 3.15 39.99 -6.31
CA VAL A 808 2.96 41.10 -7.26
C VAL A 808 3.42 42.42 -6.67
N GLU A 809 2.96 42.82 -5.48
CA GLU A 809 3.26 44.13 -4.88
C GLU A 809 4.74 44.28 -4.52
N GLN A 810 5.34 43.23 -3.96
CA GLN A 810 6.74 43.24 -3.56
C GLN A 810 7.68 42.85 -4.70
N GLN A 811 7.16 42.42 -5.86
CA GLN A 811 7.96 41.94 -7.01
C GLN A 811 8.90 40.79 -6.61
N ILE A 812 8.33 39.76 -5.97
CA ILE A 812 9.09 38.61 -5.46
C ILE A 812 9.72 37.83 -6.62
N THR A 813 10.99 37.45 -6.44
CA THR A 813 11.78 36.74 -7.47
C THR A 813 12.03 35.27 -7.12
N VAL A 814 12.10 34.98 -5.82
CA VAL A 814 12.42 33.65 -5.30
C VAL A 814 11.33 33.22 -4.31
N LEU A 815 10.79 32.03 -4.53
CA LEU A 815 9.73 31.45 -3.74
C LEU A 815 10.01 29.98 -3.44
N ALA A 816 9.56 29.51 -2.28
CA ALA A 816 9.56 28.08 -1.94
C ALA A 816 8.14 27.65 -1.58
N LEU A 817 7.72 26.51 -2.12
CA LEU A 817 6.41 25.92 -1.92
C LEU A 817 6.52 24.41 -1.74
N VAL A 818 5.45 23.82 -1.22
CA VAL A 818 5.21 22.37 -1.29
C VAL A 818 4.16 22.11 -2.39
N PRO A 819 4.15 20.93 -3.06
CA PRO A 819 3.21 20.65 -4.14
C PRO A 819 1.74 20.94 -3.77
N SER A 820 1.30 20.60 -2.56
CA SER A 820 -0.06 20.87 -2.08
C SER A 820 -0.41 22.37 -1.98
N ILE A 821 0.55 23.24 -1.69
CA ILE A 821 0.32 24.69 -1.65
C ILE A 821 0.40 25.27 -3.06
N LEU A 822 1.28 24.72 -3.90
CA LEU A 822 1.38 25.12 -5.30
C LEU A 822 0.05 24.89 -6.05
N SER A 823 -0.60 23.75 -5.86
CA SER A 823 -1.90 23.47 -6.50
C SER A 823 -2.96 24.52 -6.17
N VAL A 824 -3.10 24.85 -4.88
CA VAL A 824 -4.08 25.86 -4.44
C VAL A 824 -3.69 27.27 -4.89
N LEU A 825 -2.40 27.60 -4.90
CA LEU A 825 -1.91 28.89 -5.38
C LEU A 825 -2.22 29.07 -6.88
N LEU A 826 -2.05 28.02 -7.68
CA LEU A 826 -2.36 28.06 -9.11
C LEU A 826 -3.85 28.25 -9.40
N GLU A 827 -4.74 27.92 -8.48
CA GLU A 827 -6.18 28.17 -8.63
C GLU A 827 -6.59 29.62 -8.32
N GLN A 828 -5.71 30.42 -7.73
CA GLN A 828 -6.04 31.79 -7.35
C GLN A 828 -6.13 32.74 -8.54
N GLN A 829 -7.08 33.67 -8.46
CA GLN A 829 -7.16 34.77 -9.41
C GLN A 829 -5.93 35.68 -9.30
N GLY A 830 -5.40 36.12 -10.44
CA GLY A 830 -4.25 37.02 -10.51
C GLY A 830 -2.89 36.33 -10.43
N ILE A 831 -2.84 34.99 -10.33
CA ILE A 831 -1.58 34.22 -10.35
C ILE A 831 -0.78 34.48 -11.63
N GLU A 832 -1.45 34.70 -12.76
CA GLU A 832 -0.87 35.06 -14.04
C GLU A 832 -0.04 36.36 -14.00
N ASN A 833 -0.23 37.20 -12.99
CA ASN A 833 0.53 38.44 -12.81
C ASN A 833 1.85 38.23 -12.04
N CYS A 834 2.12 37.03 -11.53
CA CYS A 834 3.34 36.70 -10.79
C CYS A 834 4.57 36.48 -11.70
N GLN A 835 4.78 37.38 -12.66
CA GLN A 835 5.78 37.29 -13.73
C GLN A 835 7.22 37.58 -13.28
N THR A 836 7.42 38.09 -12.05
CA THR A 836 8.74 38.41 -11.49
C THR A 836 9.47 37.18 -10.96
N LEU A 837 8.77 36.06 -10.79
CA LEU A 837 9.36 34.81 -10.29
C LEU A 837 10.39 34.29 -11.29
N ARG A 838 11.62 34.08 -10.81
CA ARG A 838 12.72 33.49 -11.59
C ARG A 838 13.19 32.16 -11.03
N HIS A 839 12.89 31.88 -9.77
CA HIS A 839 13.23 30.62 -9.12
C HIS A 839 12.14 30.23 -8.13
N VAL A 840 11.49 29.10 -8.38
CA VAL A 840 10.48 28.51 -7.51
C VAL A 840 10.97 27.12 -7.12
N THR A 841 11.35 26.97 -5.86
CA THR A 841 11.65 25.64 -5.29
C THR A 841 10.34 24.98 -4.88
N CYS A 842 10.12 23.75 -5.33
CA CYS A 842 9.05 22.89 -4.88
C CYS A 842 9.64 21.62 -4.28
N GLY A 843 9.28 21.28 -3.05
CA GLY A 843 9.86 20.14 -2.37
C GLY A 843 9.04 19.70 -1.17
N GLY A 844 9.45 18.60 -0.53
CA GLY A 844 8.75 18.07 0.64
C GLY A 844 7.55 17.18 0.32
N GLU A 845 7.15 16.98 -0.94
CA GLU A 845 6.19 15.96 -1.37
C GLU A 845 6.55 15.46 -2.78
N ALA A 846 5.97 14.34 -3.20
CA ALA A 846 6.05 13.94 -4.60
C ALA A 846 5.37 15.01 -5.48
N LEU A 847 6.06 15.47 -6.53
CA LEU A 847 5.57 16.53 -7.40
C LEU A 847 4.93 15.94 -8.67
N PRO A 848 3.60 16.02 -8.86
CA PRO A 848 2.96 15.48 -10.06
C PRO A 848 3.33 16.29 -11.31
N VAL A 849 3.58 15.61 -12.43
CA VAL A 849 3.91 16.29 -13.70
C VAL A 849 2.75 17.16 -14.19
N LYS A 850 1.49 16.73 -13.98
CA LYS A 850 0.30 17.54 -14.27
C LYS A 850 0.32 18.90 -13.56
N LEU A 851 0.88 18.97 -12.35
CA LEU A 851 0.99 20.22 -11.61
C LEU A 851 2.07 21.14 -12.19
N ILE A 852 3.16 20.56 -12.71
CA ILE A 852 4.22 21.27 -13.44
C ILE A 852 3.66 21.88 -14.73
N GLU A 853 2.89 21.10 -15.50
CA GLU A 853 2.23 21.56 -16.72
C GLU A 853 1.29 22.73 -16.44
N GLN A 854 0.49 22.65 -15.38
CA GLN A 854 -0.40 23.73 -14.94
C GLN A 854 0.37 24.98 -14.52
N PHE A 855 1.48 24.83 -13.79
CA PHE A 855 2.34 25.94 -13.39
C PHE A 855 2.82 26.70 -14.63
N PHE A 856 3.39 25.99 -15.59
CA PHE A 856 3.90 26.62 -16.80
C PHE A 856 2.80 27.20 -17.68
N ALA A 857 1.65 26.55 -17.80
CA ALA A 857 0.53 27.04 -18.59
C ALA A 857 -0.06 28.34 -18.04
N LYS A 858 -0.15 28.49 -16.71
CA LYS A 858 -0.74 29.69 -16.08
C LYS A 858 0.24 30.85 -15.95
N LEU A 859 1.49 30.58 -15.62
CA LEU A 859 2.49 31.62 -15.39
C LEU A 859 3.29 31.97 -16.64
N ASN A 860 3.35 31.09 -17.65
CA ASN A 860 4.19 31.26 -18.84
C ASN A 860 5.68 31.49 -18.50
N LEU A 861 6.16 30.85 -17.43
CA LEU A 861 7.53 30.97 -16.91
C LEU A 861 8.29 29.64 -17.06
N HIS A 862 9.19 29.55 -18.03
CA HIS A 862 9.95 28.32 -18.28
C HIS A 862 11.23 28.23 -17.44
N ASN A 863 11.65 27.01 -17.07
CA ASN A 863 12.87 26.72 -16.30
C ASN A 863 12.95 27.38 -14.90
N VAL A 864 11.82 27.86 -14.39
CA VAL A 864 11.73 28.54 -13.09
C VAL A 864 11.43 27.55 -11.95
N LEU A 865 10.69 26.48 -12.22
CA LEU A 865 10.27 25.49 -11.23
C LEU A 865 11.34 24.40 -11.05
N ILE A 866 11.73 24.14 -9.81
CA ILE A 866 12.75 23.17 -9.44
C ILE A 866 12.16 22.21 -8.41
N ASN A 867 12.24 20.90 -8.67
CA ASN A 867 11.91 19.88 -7.68
C ASN A 867 13.14 19.62 -6.80
N CYS A 868 13.01 19.81 -5.49
CA CYS A 868 14.08 19.55 -4.54
C CYS A 868 13.68 18.46 -3.55
N TYR A 869 14.65 17.62 -3.20
CA TYR A 869 14.46 16.55 -2.23
C TYR A 869 15.64 16.52 -1.26
N GLY A 870 15.31 16.42 0.02
CA GLY A 870 16.24 16.02 1.06
C GLY A 870 15.50 15.78 2.38
N PRO A 871 16.04 14.91 3.23
CA PRO A 871 15.64 14.81 4.62
C PRO A 871 16.36 15.88 5.46
N THR A 872 15.76 16.24 6.60
CA THR A 872 16.36 17.17 7.58
C THR A 872 17.75 16.73 8.00
N GLU A 873 17.97 15.42 8.12
CA GLU A 873 19.24 14.77 8.47
C GLU A 873 20.39 15.01 7.46
N ALA A 874 20.09 15.50 6.25
CA ALA A 874 21.05 15.80 5.20
C ALA A 874 21.11 17.30 4.83
N SER A 875 20.81 18.18 5.77
CA SER A 875 20.85 19.65 5.57
C SER A 875 19.92 20.13 4.45
N ILE A 876 18.62 19.83 4.60
CA ILE A 876 17.50 20.33 3.80
C ILE A 876 17.34 19.66 2.44
N ASP A 877 18.25 19.90 1.49
CA ASP A 877 18.15 19.39 0.12
C ASP A 877 19.41 18.62 -0.23
N ALA A 878 19.25 17.38 -0.67
CA ALA A 878 20.32 16.48 -1.08
C ALA A 878 20.36 16.27 -2.60
N THR A 879 19.20 16.33 -3.27
CA THR A 879 19.07 16.20 -4.71
C THR A 879 18.13 17.27 -5.29
N PHE A 880 18.29 17.55 -6.58
CA PHE A 880 17.37 18.45 -7.28
C PHE A 880 17.18 18.06 -8.74
N TRP A 881 16.03 18.45 -9.28
CA TRP A 881 15.67 18.28 -10.69
C TRP A 881 15.04 19.57 -11.23
N LYS A 882 15.46 19.99 -12.42
CA LYS A 882 14.88 21.16 -13.09
C LYS A 882 13.63 20.72 -13.85
N CYS A 883 12.46 21.27 -13.52
CA CYS A 883 11.22 20.88 -14.17
C CYS A 883 11.20 21.32 -15.64
N GLN A 884 10.79 20.42 -16.52
CA GLN A 884 10.76 20.61 -17.98
C GLN A 884 9.34 20.48 -18.53
N HIS A 885 9.08 21.11 -19.68
CA HIS A 885 7.91 20.78 -20.51
C HIS A 885 8.15 19.45 -21.22
N ASP A 886 7.09 18.65 -21.39
CA ASP A 886 7.10 17.43 -22.20
C ASP A 886 7.93 16.29 -21.61
N THR A 887 7.55 15.82 -20.42
CA THR A 887 8.10 14.59 -19.83
C THR A 887 7.04 13.49 -19.78
N ASN A 888 7.44 12.25 -20.02
CA ASN A 888 6.54 11.08 -19.93
C ASN A 888 6.39 10.54 -18.49
N TYR A 889 6.83 11.29 -17.49
CA TYR A 889 6.71 10.89 -16.08
C TYR A 889 5.32 11.22 -15.53
N LEU A 890 4.83 10.41 -14.60
CA LEU A 890 3.63 10.74 -13.82
C LEU A 890 4.00 11.64 -12.63
N ILE A 891 5.10 11.31 -11.96
CA ILE A 891 5.69 12.04 -10.85
C ILE A 891 7.09 12.51 -11.28
N ALA A 892 7.44 13.75 -10.99
CA ALA A 892 8.74 14.31 -11.31
C ALA A 892 9.86 13.57 -10.55
N PRO A 893 10.98 13.24 -11.21
CA PRO A 893 12.16 12.72 -10.55
C PRO A 893 12.66 13.70 -9.46
N ILE A 894 13.33 13.16 -8.45
CA ILE A 894 14.07 13.97 -7.46
C ILE A 894 15.47 14.36 -7.97
N GLY A 895 15.84 13.89 -9.17
CA GLY A 895 16.98 14.34 -9.95
C GLY A 895 18.31 13.80 -9.44
N ARG A 896 19.32 14.67 -9.35
CA ARG A 896 20.71 14.30 -9.07
C ARG A 896 21.24 14.96 -7.78
N PRO A 897 22.26 14.37 -7.14
CA PRO A 897 22.86 14.95 -5.94
C PRO A 897 23.39 16.37 -6.14
N ILE A 898 23.27 17.20 -5.11
CA ILE A 898 23.87 18.54 -5.06
C ILE A 898 25.39 18.47 -4.82
N ALA A 899 26.07 19.63 -4.81
CA ALA A 899 27.50 19.68 -4.56
C ALA A 899 27.89 19.01 -3.23
N ASN A 900 29.02 18.29 -3.24
CA ASN A 900 29.61 17.58 -2.10
C ASN A 900 28.64 16.60 -1.39
N THR A 901 27.65 16.10 -2.14
CA THR A 901 26.64 15.13 -1.68
C THR A 901 26.70 13.90 -2.57
N GLN A 902 26.56 12.72 -1.98
CA GLN A 902 26.53 11.46 -2.70
C GLN A 902 25.23 10.73 -2.41
N THR A 903 24.71 10.02 -3.39
CA THR A 903 23.53 9.18 -3.24
C THR A 903 23.84 7.77 -3.68
N TYR A 904 23.26 6.80 -2.98
CA TYR A 904 23.35 5.38 -3.32
C TYR A 904 21.97 4.76 -3.17
N ILE A 905 21.62 3.85 -4.08
CA ILE A 905 20.40 3.05 -3.98
C ILE A 905 20.83 1.62 -3.70
N LEU A 906 20.50 1.12 -2.51
CA LEU A 906 21.03 -0.14 -1.98
C LEU A 906 19.91 -1.12 -1.64
N ASP A 907 20.21 -2.42 -1.68
CA ASP A 907 19.34 -3.47 -1.16
C ASP A 907 19.49 -3.62 0.37
N SER A 908 18.76 -4.58 0.95
CA SER A 908 18.78 -4.88 2.39
C SER A 908 20.15 -5.34 2.92
N HIS A 909 21.06 -5.76 2.04
CA HIS A 909 22.41 -6.20 2.37
C HIS A 909 23.47 -5.13 2.05
N LEU A 910 23.03 -3.88 1.87
CA LEU A 910 23.86 -2.73 1.53
C LEU A 910 24.61 -2.90 0.21
N GLN A 911 24.11 -3.73 -0.70
CA GLN A 911 24.67 -3.85 -2.05
C GLN A 911 23.98 -2.87 -3.00
N PRO A 912 24.72 -2.20 -3.90
CA PRO A 912 24.14 -1.34 -4.92
C PRO A 912 23.21 -2.13 -5.84
N VAL A 913 21.99 -1.61 -6.04
CA VAL A 913 21.04 -2.21 -6.97
C VAL A 913 21.32 -1.75 -8.41
N PRO A 914 20.96 -2.54 -9.43
CA PRO A 914 21.14 -2.13 -10.81
C PRO A 914 20.26 -0.94 -11.23
N ILE A 915 20.64 -0.24 -12.31
CA ILE A 915 19.89 0.90 -12.84
C ILE A 915 18.50 0.43 -13.29
N GLY A 916 17.45 1.04 -12.74
CA GLY A 916 16.05 0.69 -12.96
C GLY A 916 15.46 -0.22 -11.87
N VAL A 917 16.28 -0.80 -11.00
CA VAL A 917 15.83 -1.63 -9.88
C VAL A 917 15.52 -0.76 -8.66
N PRO A 918 14.35 -0.93 -8.02
CA PRO A 918 14.04 -0.30 -6.74
C PRO A 918 14.99 -0.74 -5.62
N GLY A 919 15.42 0.21 -4.80
CA GLY A 919 16.14 -0.02 -3.56
C GLY A 919 15.98 1.16 -2.61
N GLU A 920 16.57 1.07 -1.42
CA GLU A 920 16.53 2.15 -0.44
C GLU A 920 17.55 3.24 -0.78
N LEU A 921 17.16 4.50 -0.70
CA LEU A 921 18.03 5.65 -0.93
C LEU A 921 18.88 5.95 0.32
N TYR A 922 20.19 6.07 0.12
CA TYR A 922 21.18 6.48 1.11
C TYR A 922 21.85 7.77 0.67
N ILE A 923 22.14 8.66 1.62
CA ILE A 923 22.76 9.96 1.36
C ILE A 923 24.07 10.06 2.12
N GLY A 924 25.15 10.47 1.46
CA GLY A 924 26.45 10.76 2.03
C GLY A 924 26.91 12.18 1.74
N GLY A 925 28.00 12.60 2.39
CA GLY A 925 28.68 13.87 2.09
C GLY A 925 28.60 14.89 3.22
N VAL A 926 29.02 16.12 2.91
CA VAL A 926 29.23 17.17 3.94
C VAL A 926 27.92 17.68 4.55
N GLY A 927 26.80 17.49 3.87
CA GLY A 927 25.46 17.85 4.33
C GLY A 927 24.90 16.98 5.45
N LEU A 928 25.56 15.88 5.83
CA LEU A 928 25.07 15.03 6.90
C LEU A 928 25.12 15.72 8.27
N GLY A 929 24.00 15.65 8.99
CA GLY A 929 23.88 16.04 10.38
C GLY A 929 24.79 15.23 11.31
N ARG A 930 24.97 15.74 12.54
CA ARG A 930 25.75 15.03 13.57
C ARG A 930 25.04 13.75 14.00
N GLY A 931 23.71 13.81 14.12
CA GLY A 931 22.84 12.72 14.55
C GLY A 931 21.56 13.27 15.19
N TYR A 932 20.95 12.46 16.05
CA TYR A 932 19.79 12.84 16.85
C TYR A 932 20.19 13.16 18.29
N LEU A 933 19.71 14.29 18.82
CA LEU A 933 19.98 14.72 20.19
C LEU A 933 19.49 13.65 21.19
N ASN A 934 20.34 13.28 22.15
CA ASN A 934 20.06 12.29 23.20
C ASN A 934 19.53 10.92 22.72
N ARG A 935 19.78 10.55 21.45
CA ARG A 935 19.35 9.28 20.84
C ARG A 935 20.51 8.59 20.11
N PRO A 936 21.55 8.11 20.84
CA PRO A 936 22.71 7.47 20.21
C PRO A 936 22.34 6.19 19.47
N GLU A 937 21.40 5.40 19.98
CA GLU A 937 20.93 4.15 19.34
C GLU A 937 20.30 4.43 17.97
N LEU A 938 19.33 5.34 17.91
CA LEU A 938 18.72 5.76 16.65
C LEU A 938 19.73 6.43 15.70
N THR A 939 20.71 7.14 16.24
CA THR A 939 21.79 7.74 15.45
C THR A 939 22.64 6.66 14.79
N GLN A 940 23.02 5.60 15.51
CA GLN A 940 23.78 4.49 14.94
C GLN A 940 22.96 3.68 13.93
N GLU A 941 21.66 3.53 14.16
CA GLU A 941 20.76 2.85 13.23
C GLU A 941 20.62 3.61 11.90
N LYS A 942 20.49 4.94 11.94
CA LYS A 942 20.23 5.77 10.75
C LYS A 942 21.48 6.34 10.08
N PHE A 943 22.55 6.59 10.82
CA PHE A 943 23.83 7.12 10.31
C PHE A 943 24.89 6.02 10.35
N ILE A 944 24.88 5.17 9.32
CA ILE A 944 25.74 3.99 9.22
C ILE A 944 27.11 4.35 8.64
N ALA A 945 28.10 3.47 8.85
CA ALA A 945 29.38 3.57 8.16
C ALA A 945 29.19 3.42 6.64
N ASN A 946 29.94 4.20 5.85
CA ASN A 946 29.90 4.10 4.41
C ASN A 946 30.69 2.86 3.93
N PRO A 947 30.03 1.80 3.43
CA PRO A 947 30.73 0.58 2.99
C PRO A 947 31.64 0.81 1.78
N PHE A 948 31.50 1.94 1.08
CA PHE A 948 32.27 2.30 -0.11
C PHE A 948 33.48 3.20 0.20
N TYR A 949 33.79 3.45 1.47
CA TYR A 949 34.87 4.36 1.87
C TYR A 949 36.26 3.85 1.46
N GLN A 950 36.57 2.58 1.75
CA GLN A 950 37.90 2.01 1.52
C GLN A 950 38.23 1.79 0.04
N SER A 951 37.23 1.50 -0.80
CA SER A 951 37.41 1.23 -2.24
C SER A 951 37.76 2.48 -3.07
N ARG A 952 37.74 3.67 -2.48
CA ARG A 952 38.08 4.96 -3.12
C ARG A 952 39.43 5.55 -2.72
N GLY A 953 40.28 4.78 -2.02
CA GLY A 953 41.62 5.24 -1.62
C GLY A 953 41.58 6.24 -0.47
N ALA A 954 41.00 5.82 0.66
CA ALA A 954 40.84 6.62 1.88
C ALA A 954 42.15 7.30 2.34
N GLU A 955 43.29 6.62 2.19
CA GLU A 955 44.62 7.16 2.56
C GLU A 955 45.07 8.32 1.66
N GLU A 956 44.72 8.32 0.36
CA GLU A 956 45.04 9.42 -0.54
C GLU A 956 44.13 10.64 -0.32
N GLN A 957 42.89 10.44 0.11
CA GLN A 957 41.92 11.51 0.41
C GLN A 957 42.24 12.22 1.74
N GLU A 958 42.58 11.47 2.79
CA GLU A 958 42.98 12.04 4.10
C GLU A 958 44.29 12.83 4.00
N SER A 959 45.27 12.34 3.23
CA SER A 959 46.56 13.03 3.03
C SER A 959 46.47 14.38 2.30
N ARG A 960 45.35 14.63 1.58
CA ARG A 960 45.09 15.87 0.83
C ARG A 960 44.14 16.83 1.55
N GLY A 961 43.71 16.52 2.77
CA GLY A 961 42.73 17.33 3.51
C GLY A 961 41.32 17.31 2.89
N GLU A 962 40.98 16.23 2.18
CA GLU A 962 39.68 16.07 1.55
C GLU A 962 38.61 15.68 2.58
N ILE A 963 37.34 16.02 2.32
CA ILE A 963 36.23 15.67 3.23
C ILE A 963 36.04 14.15 3.15
N SER A 964 36.33 13.44 4.24
CA SER A 964 36.05 12.01 4.35
C SER A 964 34.53 11.79 4.37
N ILE A 965 34.04 10.91 3.50
CA ILE A 965 32.63 10.52 3.45
C ILE A 965 32.49 9.19 4.19
N GLU A 966 32.72 9.26 5.50
CA GLU A 966 32.77 8.08 6.39
C GLU A 966 31.40 7.51 6.72
N ARG A 967 30.32 8.28 6.54
CA ARG A 967 28.96 7.90 6.93
C ARG A 967 27.94 8.07 5.81
N LEU A 968 26.92 7.23 5.83
CA LEU A 968 25.70 7.35 5.04
C LEU A 968 24.49 7.51 5.97
N TYR A 969 23.53 8.34 5.57
CA TYR A 969 22.21 8.42 6.18
C TYR A 969 21.21 7.54 5.44
N LYS A 970 20.56 6.64 6.19
CA LYS A 970 19.52 5.73 5.73
C LYS A 970 18.17 6.43 5.72
N THR A 971 17.62 6.72 4.54
CA THR A 971 16.45 7.61 4.41
C THR A 971 15.10 6.94 4.68
N GLY A 972 15.01 5.61 4.51
CA GLY A 972 13.73 4.88 4.45
C GLY A 972 12.92 5.13 3.17
N ASP A 973 13.43 5.91 2.22
CA ASP A 973 12.78 6.16 0.94
C ASP A 973 13.15 5.08 -0.09
N LEU A 974 12.13 4.54 -0.76
CA LEU A 974 12.29 3.62 -1.89
C LEU A 974 12.47 4.44 -3.16
N ALA A 975 13.52 4.17 -3.91
CA ALA A 975 13.86 4.89 -5.13
C ALA A 975 14.52 3.98 -6.16
N ARG A 976 14.67 4.44 -7.40
CA ARG A 976 15.52 3.80 -8.42
C ARG A 976 16.25 4.82 -9.28
N TYR A 977 17.40 4.42 -9.82
CA TYR A 977 18.09 5.21 -10.84
C TYR A 977 17.40 5.03 -12.19
N LEU A 978 17.19 6.13 -12.88
CA LEU A 978 16.81 6.15 -14.28
C LEU A 978 18.06 5.98 -15.17
N SER A 979 17.86 5.66 -16.44
CA SER A 979 18.97 5.43 -17.39
C SER A 979 19.88 6.65 -17.57
N ASN A 980 19.34 7.85 -17.35
CA ASN A 980 20.05 9.12 -17.40
C ASN A 980 20.69 9.50 -16.05
N GLY A 981 20.59 8.70 -15.00
CA GLY A 981 21.13 8.99 -13.66
C GLY A 981 20.27 9.90 -12.78
N ASP A 982 19.13 10.37 -13.27
CA ASP A 982 18.12 10.97 -12.38
C ASP A 982 17.53 9.90 -11.46
N ILE A 983 17.13 10.28 -10.26
CA ILE A 983 16.54 9.38 -9.27
C ILE A 983 15.03 9.55 -9.28
N GLU A 984 14.31 8.45 -9.44
CA GLU A 984 12.85 8.38 -9.30
C GLU A 984 12.49 7.93 -7.88
N PHE A 985 11.62 8.68 -7.22
CA PHE A 985 11.08 8.35 -5.91
C PHE A 985 9.84 7.45 -6.07
N LEU A 986 9.85 6.29 -5.40
CA LEU A 986 8.80 5.26 -5.52
C LEU A 986 7.92 5.13 -4.27
N GLY A 987 8.31 5.75 -3.15
CA GLY A 987 7.55 5.70 -1.91
C GLY A 987 8.46 5.54 -0.69
N ARG A 988 7.89 5.03 0.41
CA ARG A 988 8.62 4.75 1.65
C ARG A 988 8.54 3.27 2.01
N LEU A 989 9.60 2.78 2.63
CA LEU A 989 9.67 1.42 3.18
C LEU A 989 8.99 1.30 4.54
N ASP A 990 8.86 2.42 5.25
CA ASP A 990 8.24 2.53 6.57
C ASP A 990 6.84 3.18 6.51
N ASN A 991 6.18 3.27 7.65
CA ASN A 991 4.87 3.91 7.79
C ASN A 991 4.94 5.44 7.88
N GLN A 992 6.08 6.06 7.57
CA GLN A 992 6.17 7.50 7.54
C GLN A 992 5.49 8.04 6.28
N VAL A 993 4.83 9.18 6.41
CA VAL A 993 4.11 9.82 5.33
C VAL A 993 4.46 11.30 5.25
N LYS A 994 4.33 11.86 4.05
CA LYS A 994 4.31 13.30 3.85
C LYS A 994 2.88 13.72 3.53
N VAL A 995 2.34 14.63 4.33
CA VAL A 995 0.98 15.18 4.16
C VAL A 995 1.09 16.69 4.21
N ARG A 996 0.83 17.35 3.07
CA ARG A 996 0.92 18.81 2.87
C ARG A 996 2.31 19.37 3.20
N GLY A 997 3.34 18.61 2.85
CA GLY A 997 4.75 18.91 3.11
C GLY A 997 5.21 18.63 4.54
N PHE A 998 4.31 18.27 5.46
CA PHE A 998 4.69 17.86 6.81
C PHE A 998 5.10 16.40 6.83
N ARG A 999 6.26 16.14 7.43
CA ARG A 999 6.76 14.79 7.71
C ARG A 999 6.05 14.26 8.95
N ILE A 1000 5.24 13.21 8.79
CA ILE A 1000 4.42 12.64 9.87
C ILE A 1000 4.73 11.15 9.99
N GLU A 1001 5.08 10.73 11.20
CA GLU A 1001 5.16 9.33 11.58
C GLU A 1001 3.78 8.88 12.03
N LEU A 1002 3.15 7.95 11.30
CA LEU A 1002 1.80 7.46 11.64
C LEU A 1002 1.78 6.83 13.04
N GLY A 1003 2.87 6.18 13.44
CA GLY A 1003 3.06 5.64 14.78
C GLY A 1003 3.02 6.68 15.91
N GLU A 1004 3.44 7.93 15.68
CA GLU A 1004 3.32 9.01 16.68
C GLU A 1004 1.85 9.38 16.92
N VAL A 1005 1.06 9.38 15.86
CA VAL A 1005 -0.38 9.64 15.93
C VAL A 1005 -1.10 8.45 16.58
N GLU A 1006 -0.77 7.22 16.19
CA GLU A 1006 -1.32 5.99 16.77
C GLU A 1006 -1.02 5.89 18.27
N ALA A 1007 0.22 6.17 18.68
CA ALA A 1007 0.64 6.15 20.08
C ALA A 1007 -0.09 7.20 20.91
N ALA A 1008 -0.34 8.40 20.35
CA ALA A 1008 -1.13 9.43 21.02
C ALA A 1008 -2.61 9.02 21.15
N ILE A 1009 -3.23 8.48 20.10
CA ILE A 1009 -4.62 7.99 20.13
C ILE A 1009 -4.78 6.85 21.15
N ALA A 1010 -3.81 5.93 21.20
CA ALA A 1010 -3.82 4.79 22.12
C ALA A 1010 -3.74 5.20 23.61
N GLN A 1011 -3.37 6.44 23.93
CA GLN A 1011 -3.41 6.97 25.30
C GLN A 1011 -4.84 7.34 25.77
N HIS A 1012 -5.81 7.42 24.85
CA HIS A 1012 -7.19 7.77 25.21
C HIS A 1012 -7.88 6.57 25.90
N PRO A 1013 -8.48 6.73 27.11
CA PRO A 1013 -9.00 5.60 27.91
C PRO A 1013 -10.06 4.73 27.21
N SER A 1014 -10.83 5.31 26.29
CA SER A 1014 -11.90 4.63 25.57
C SER A 1014 -11.45 3.92 24.27
N VAL A 1015 -10.17 4.01 23.91
CA VAL A 1015 -9.63 3.37 22.68
C VAL A 1015 -8.92 2.06 23.02
N GLN A 1016 -9.35 0.96 22.39
CA GLN A 1016 -8.73 -0.36 22.54
C GLN A 1016 -7.62 -0.59 21.50
N GLN A 1017 -7.89 -0.28 20.23
CA GLN A 1017 -6.93 -0.40 19.13
C GLN A 1017 -7.12 0.76 18.16
N THR A 1018 -6.04 1.16 17.50
CA THR A 1018 -6.09 2.17 16.45
C THR A 1018 -5.07 1.87 15.35
N VAL A 1019 -5.42 2.26 14.14
CA VAL A 1019 -4.53 2.29 12.98
C VAL A 1019 -4.75 3.62 12.28
N VAL A 1020 -3.68 4.34 11.98
CA VAL A 1020 -3.76 5.59 11.23
C VAL A 1020 -3.14 5.37 9.86
N ILE A 1021 -3.83 5.81 8.81
CA ILE A 1021 -3.29 5.79 7.45
C ILE A 1021 -3.34 7.19 6.86
N ALA A 1022 -2.41 7.48 5.95
CA ALA A 1022 -2.60 8.58 5.02
C ALA A 1022 -3.42 8.09 3.83
N ARG A 1023 -4.67 8.51 3.76
CA ARG A 1023 -5.62 8.12 2.72
C ARG A 1023 -5.69 9.22 1.66
N GLU A 1024 -5.79 8.82 0.39
CA GLU A 1024 -5.95 9.70 -0.76
C GLU A 1024 -7.05 9.11 -1.65
N ASP A 1025 -8.29 9.56 -1.48
CA ASP A 1025 -9.43 9.10 -2.28
C ASP A 1025 -9.53 9.87 -3.62
N ASN A 1026 -9.05 11.12 -3.64
CA ASN A 1026 -8.91 11.96 -4.82
C ASN A 1026 -7.43 12.37 -5.00
N PRO A 1027 -6.86 12.33 -6.22
CA PRO A 1027 -5.47 12.73 -6.45
C PRO A 1027 -5.17 14.16 -5.94
N GLY A 1028 -4.17 14.30 -5.09
CA GLY A 1028 -3.75 15.55 -4.46
C GLY A 1028 -4.44 15.88 -3.12
N ASP A 1029 -5.44 15.10 -2.69
CA ASP A 1029 -6.13 15.26 -1.40
C ASP A 1029 -5.74 14.15 -0.41
N LYS A 1030 -4.46 14.16 -0.03
CA LYS A 1030 -3.94 13.26 0.99
C LYS A 1030 -4.28 13.77 2.39
N ARG A 1031 -4.83 12.90 3.23
CA ARG A 1031 -5.26 13.23 4.61
C ARG A 1031 -5.04 12.07 5.57
N LEU A 1032 -4.88 12.39 6.85
CA LEU A 1032 -4.81 11.38 7.91
C LEU A 1032 -6.21 10.90 8.28
N VAL A 1033 -6.40 9.58 8.32
CA VAL A 1033 -7.63 8.93 8.79
C VAL A 1033 -7.26 7.94 9.88
N ALA A 1034 -7.89 8.06 11.04
CA ALA A 1034 -7.73 7.15 12.16
C ALA A 1034 -8.88 6.15 12.19
N TYR A 1035 -8.55 4.86 12.17
CA TYR A 1035 -9.49 3.76 12.37
C TYR A 1035 -9.38 3.31 13.82
N ILE A 1036 -10.52 3.22 14.51
CA ILE A 1036 -10.56 3.05 15.96
C ILE A 1036 -11.49 1.91 16.33
N ILE A 1037 -10.99 1.02 17.18
CA ILE A 1037 -11.83 0.06 17.92
C ILE A 1037 -12.00 0.62 19.34
N PRO A 1038 -13.22 1.01 19.73
CA PRO A 1038 -13.50 1.47 21.08
C PRO A 1038 -13.57 0.29 22.07
N HIS A 1039 -13.39 0.57 23.36
CA HIS A 1039 -13.70 -0.42 24.39
C HIS A 1039 -15.21 -0.71 24.45
N PRO A 1040 -15.65 -1.96 24.78
CA PRO A 1040 -17.06 -2.41 24.66
C PRO A 1040 -18.12 -1.59 25.44
N GLU A 1041 -17.70 -0.73 26.39
CA GLU A 1041 -18.59 0.06 27.24
C GLU A 1041 -18.43 1.58 27.07
N GLN A 1042 -17.50 2.05 26.22
CA GLN A 1042 -17.24 3.47 25.99
C GLN A 1042 -16.83 3.72 24.53
N THR A 1043 -17.75 4.27 23.73
CA THR A 1043 -17.42 4.77 22.39
C THR A 1043 -17.17 6.27 22.46
N PRO A 1044 -15.93 6.75 22.30
CA PRO A 1044 -15.66 8.17 22.29
C PRO A 1044 -16.24 8.80 21.02
N SER A 1045 -16.63 10.07 21.09
CA SER A 1045 -17.00 10.82 19.90
C SER A 1045 -15.77 11.25 19.09
N SER A 1046 -15.95 11.51 17.79
CA SER A 1046 -14.88 12.06 16.95
C SER A 1046 -14.35 13.40 17.46
N ASP A 1047 -15.21 14.21 18.08
CA ASP A 1047 -14.83 15.51 18.64
C ASP A 1047 -14.04 15.37 19.94
N GLU A 1048 -14.40 14.42 20.81
CA GLU A 1048 -13.63 14.08 22.02
C GLU A 1048 -12.21 13.65 21.68
N LEU A 1049 -12.06 12.72 20.72
CA LEU A 1049 -10.75 12.27 20.26
C LEU A 1049 -9.93 13.40 19.64
N ARG A 1050 -10.57 14.24 18.83
CA ARG A 1050 -9.90 15.39 18.20
C ARG A 1050 -9.38 16.37 19.26
N GLY A 1051 -10.21 16.72 20.24
CA GLY A 1051 -9.83 17.60 21.35
C GLY A 1051 -8.65 17.03 22.14
N PHE A 1052 -8.72 15.75 22.50
CA PHE A 1052 -7.64 15.06 23.20
C PHE A 1052 -6.31 15.07 22.42
N LEU A 1053 -6.35 14.85 21.11
CA LEU A 1053 -5.14 14.87 20.28
C LEU A 1053 -4.57 16.26 20.08
N GLN A 1054 -5.41 17.31 20.03
CA GLN A 1054 -4.95 18.70 19.90
C GLN A 1054 -4.14 19.18 21.12
N GLU A 1055 -4.32 18.56 22.29
CA GLU A 1055 -3.52 18.86 23.49
C GLU A 1055 -2.09 18.27 23.41
N LYS A 1056 -1.90 17.23 22.59
CA LYS A 1056 -0.68 16.40 22.56
C LYS A 1056 0.13 16.56 21.27
N LEU A 1057 -0.56 16.69 20.15
CA LEU A 1057 0.01 16.65 18.80
C LEU A 1057 -0.07 18.02 18.14
N ALA A 1058 0.91 18.31 17.27
CA ALA A 1058 0.82 19.48 16.41
C ALA A 1058 -0.41 19.37 15.48
N LEU A 1059 -1.03 20.51 15.15
CA LEU A 1059 -2.30 20.55 14.43
C LEU A 1059 -2.34 19.73 13.13
N HIS A 1060 -1.23 19.70 12.38
CA HIS A 1060 -1.11 18.95 11.12
C HIS A 1060 -1.03 17.43 11.30
N MET A 1061 -0.79 16.93 12.51
CA MET A 1061 -0.74 15.51 12.86
C MET A 1061 -2.09 14.96 13.34
N VAL A 1062 -3.05 15.83 13.66
CA VAL A 1062 -4.38 15.41 14.10
C VAL A 1062 -5.17 14.83 12.92
N PRO A 1063 -5.69 13.59 13.00
CA PRO A 1063 -6.48 12.97 11.93
C PRO A 1063 -7.65 13.84 11.48
N SER A 1064 -7.88 13.89 10.17
CA SER A 1064 -9.01 14.63 9.60
C SER A 1064 -10.33 13.88 9.81
N ALA A 1065 -10.30 12.55 9.79
CA ALA A 1065 -11.46 11.70 10.03
C ALA A 1065 -11.15 10.57 11.04
N PHE A 1066 -12.18 10.17 11.78
CA PHE A 1066 -12.18 9.04 12.72
C PHE A 1066 -13.24 8.04 12.28
N VAL A 1067 -12.84 6.80 12.01
CA VAL A 1067 -13.73 5.72 11.54
C VAL A 1067 -13.77 4.63 12.59
N PHE A 1068 -14.93 4.41 13.18
CA PHE A 1068 -15.12 3.40 14.21
C PHE A 1068 -15.41 2.03 13.60
N LEU A 1069 -14.67 1.02 14.02
CA LEU A 1069 -14.78 -0.36 13.54
C LEU A 1069 -15.01 -1.30 14.72
N ASN A 1070 -15.72 -2.40 14.48
CA ASN A 1070 -15.84 -3.49 15.46
C ASN A 1070 -14.55 -4.34 15.52
N THR A 1071 -13.88 -4.49 14.37
CA THR A 1071 -12.62 -5.24 14.22
C THR A 1071 -11.79 -4.63 13.10
N LEU A 1072 -10.46 -4.72 13.18
CA LEU A 1072 -9.57 -4.32 12.10
C LEU A 1072 -9.56 -5.42 11.02
N PRO A 1073 -9.71 -5.07 9.73
CA PRO A 1073 -9.58 -6.06 8.67
C PRO A 1073 -8.16 -6.61 8.66
N LEU A 1074 -8.04 -7.94 8.62
CA LEU A 1074 -6.77 -8.64 8.54
C LEU A 1074 -6.66 -9.33 7.18
N ASN A 1075 -5.47 -9.34 6.61
CA ASN A 1075 -5.14 -10.16 5.46
C ASN A 1075 -5.03 -11.64 5.87
N PRO A 1076 -4.95 -12.59 4.92
CA PRO A 1076 -4.83 -14.03 5.22
C PRO A 1076 -3.63 -14.41 6.10
N ASN A 1077 -2.64 -13.52 6.24
CA ASN A 1077 -1.44 -13.70 7.06
C ASN A 1077 -1.58 -13.07 8.46
N GLY A 1078 -2.76 -12.58 8.84
CA GLY A 1078 -3.03 -11.98 10.15
C GLY A 1078 -2.45 -10.57 10.35
N LYS A 1079 -1.94 -9.91 9.30
CA LYS A 1079 -1.56 -8.49 9.34
C LYS A 1079 -2.74 -7.61 8.96
N ILE A 1080 -2.77 -6.36 9.42
CA ILE A 1080 -3.82 -5.40 9.06
C ILE A 1080 -3.85 -5.20 7.54
N ASP A 1081 -5.01 -5.40 6.93
CA ASP A 1081 -5.25 -5.10 5.52
C ASP A 1081 -5.70 -3.65 5.38
N THR A 1082 -4.73 -2.76 5.18
CA THR A 1082 -4.99 -1.33 5.01
C THR A 1082 -5.82 -1.00 3.77
N ARG A 1083 -5.88 -1.90 2.76
CA ARG A 1083 -6.70 -1.70 1.55
C ARG A 1083 -8.17 -2.02 1.78
N ALA A 1084 -8.45 -2.94 2.71
CA ALA A 1084 -9.81 -3.28 3.12
C ALA A 1084 -10.42 -2.27 4.11
N LEU A 1085 -9.66 -1.27 4.56
CA LEU A 1085 -10.17 -0.22 5.44
C LEU A 1085 -11.19 0.67 4.70
N PRO A 1086 -12.41 0.86 5.24
CA PRO A 1086 -13.46 1.59 4.55
C PRO A 1086 -13.12 3.08 4.41
N ALA A 1087 -13.64 3.72 3.35
CA ALA A 1087 -13.54 5.16 3.21
C ALA A 1087 -14.38 5.86 4.30
N PRO A 1088 -13.91 6.97 4.88
CA PRO A 1088 -14.76 7.79 5.75
C PRO A 1088 -15.95 8.35 4.94
N SER A 1089 -17.18 8.13 5.43
CA SER A 1089 -18.38 8.74 4.84
C SER A 1089 -18.50 10.18 5.34
N PHE A 1090 -18.53 11.14 4.41
CA PHE A 1090 -18.72 12.57 4.70
C PHE A 1090 -20.13 13.05 4.31
N SER A 1091 -21.05 12.12 4.08
CA SER A 1091 -22.40 12.43 3.62
C SER A 1091 -23.24 12.91 4.80
N ARG A 1092 -23.88 14.07 4.66
CA ARG A 1092 -24.88 14.56 5.61
C ARG A 1092 -25.95 13.54 6.04
N PRO A 1093 -26.52 12.68 5.17
CA PRO A 1093 -27.50 11.68 5.59
C PRO A 1093 -27.02 10.68 6.66
N ASP A 1094 -25.71 10.59 6.93
CA ASP A 1094 -25.14 9.74 7.99
C ASP A 1094 -24.92 10.48 9.32
N LEU A 1095 -25.19 11.79 9.38
CA LEU A 1095 -25.12 12.57 10.62
C LEU A 1095 -26.40 12.37 11.44
N GLN A 1096 -26.27 11.92 12.69
CA GLN A 1096 -27.40 11.78 13.63
C GLN A 1096 -28.04 13.13 14.03
N GLN A 1097 -27.42 14.27 13.69
CA GLN A 1097 -27.90 15.60 14.05
C GLN A 1097 -28.91 16.14 13.03
N ALA A 1098 -29.99 16.74 13.53
CA ALA A 1098 -31.00 17.36 12.69
C ALA A 1098 -30.44 18.61 11.97
N PHE A 1099 -30.75 18.76 10.68
CA PHE A 1099 -30.39 19.97 9.93
C PHE A 1099 -31.06 21.21 10.53
N VAL A 1100 -30.24 22.19 10.92
CA VAL A 1100 -30.68 23.53 11.28
C VAL A 1100 -30.17 24.53 10.24
N ALA A 1101 -31.07 25.29 9.63
CA ALA A 1101 -30.73 26.27 8.59
C ALA A 1101 -30.09 27.54 9.18
N PRO A 1102 -29.25 28.26 8.42
CA PRO A 1102 -28.74 29.59 8.80
C PRO A 1102 -29.83 30.55 9.24
N ARG A 1103 -29.61 31.25 10.35
CA ARG A 1103 -30.56 32.16 11.02
C ARG A 1103 -30.22 33.63 10.77
N THR A 1104 -28.94 33.94 10.59
CA THR A 1104 -28.45 35.31 10.33
C THR A 1104 -27.82 35.43 8.94
N PRO A 1105 -27.72 36.65 8.37
CA PRO A 1105 -27.01 36.87 7.10
C PRO A 1105 -25.55 36.40 7.14
N ILE A 1106 -24.89 36.55 8.30
CA ILE A 1106 -23.51 36.09 8.50
C ILE A 1106 -23.45 34.56 8.46
N GLU A 1107 -24.34 33.86 9.18
CA GLU A 1107 -24.42 32.39 9.11
C GLU A 1107 -24.71 31.89 7.69
N GLN A 1108 -25.54 32.60 6.93
CA GLN A 1108 -25.90 32.21 5.57
C GLN A 1108 -24.69 32.27 4.64
N GLU A 1109 -23.95 33.38 4.66
CA GLU A 1109 -22.75 33.56 3.84
C GLU A 1109 -21.64 32.56 4.22
N ILE A 1110 -21.44 32.28 5.52
CA ILE A 1110 -20.48 31.25 5.97
C ILE A 1110 -20.89 29.87 5.43
N ALA A 1111 -22.17 29.51 5.52
CA ALA A 1111 -22.68 28.24 5.02
C ALA A 1111 -22.51 28.10 3.49
N GLU A 1112 -22.72 29.19 2.73
CA GLU A 1112 -22.52 29.23 1.28
C GLU A 1112 -21.03 29.06 0.91
N ILE A 1113 -20.12 29.70 1.66
CA ILE A 1113 -18.67 29.50 1.52
C ILE A 1113 -18.32 28.02 1.75
N TRP A 1114 -18.85 27.39 2.80
CA TRP A 1114 -18.56 25.99 3.10
C TRP A 1114 -19.14 25.03 2.07
N VAL A 1115 -20.37 25.26 1.60
CA VAL A 1115 -20.98 24.53 0.47
C VAL A 1115 -20.06 24.54 -0.75
N SER A 1116 -19.53 25.70 -1.10
CA SER A 1116 -18.62 25.83 -2.25
C SER A 1116 -17.27 25.13 -2.05
N VAL A 1117 -16.68 25.25 -0.85
CA VAL A 1117 -15.36 24.68 -0.56
C VAL A 1117 -15.42 23.16 -0.37
N LEU A 1118 -16.40 22.66 0.38
CA LEU A 1118 -16.59 21.23 0.67
C LEU A 1118 -17.31 20.48 -0.46
N LYS A 1119 -17.84 21.21 -1.46
CA LYS A 1119 -18.63 20.68 -2.58
C LYS A 1119 -19.86 19.87 -2.11
N LEU A 1120 -20.55 20.39 -1.10
CA LEU A 1120 -21.76 19.79 -0.52
C LEU A 1120 -23.01 20.54 -0.97
N GLU A 1121 -24.17 19.87 -1.02
CA GLU A 1121 -25.42 20.55 -1.41
C GLU A 1121 -25.92 21.55 -0.36
N LYS A 1122 -25.77 21.22 0.94
CA LYS A 1122 -26.24 22.05 2.07
C LYS A 1122 -25.36 21.85 3.31
N VAL A 1123 -25.15 22.93 4.07
CA VAL A 1123 -24.49 22.95 5.37
C VAL A 1123 -25.43 23.57 6.41
N GLY A 1124 -25.55 22.94 7.56
CA GLY A 1124 -26.32 23.41 8.72
C GLY A 1124 -25.46 24.19 9.70
N ILE A 1125 -26.11 24.96 10.58
CA ILE A 1125 -25.39 25.88 11.46
C ILE A 1125 -24.53 25.17 12.52
N ASP A 1126 -24.94 23.98 12.92
CA ASP A 1126 -24.29 23.14 13.94
C ASP A 1126 -23.42 22.05 13.31
N ASP A 1127 -23.39 21.95 11.96
CA ASP A 1127 -22.53 20.99 11.29
C ASP A 1127 -21.06 21.35 11.53
N ASN A 1128 -20.25 20.37 11.93
CA ASN A 1128 -18.83 20.54 12.16
C ASN A 1128 -18.04 20.46 10.84
N PHE A 1129 -17.23 21.48 10.54
CA PHE A 1129 -16.43 21.59 9.32
C PHE A 1129 -15.61 20.33 9.01
N PHE A 1130 -14.95 19.77 10.01
CA PHE A 1130 -14.04 18.63 9.84
C PHE A 1130 -14.79 17.32 9.72
N VAL A 1131 -15.94 17.20 10.37
CA VAL A 1131 -16.85 16.05 10.21
C VAL A 1131 -17.41 16.01 8.79
N LEU A 1132 -17.66 17.18 8.18
CA LEU A 1132 -18.08 17.30 6.78
C LEU A 1132 -16.94 17.06 5.75
N GLY A 1133 -15.78 16.58 6.18
CA GLY A 1133 -14.63 16.31 5.31
C GLY A 1133 -13.67 17.48 5.13
N GLY A 1134 -13.90 18.58 5.85
CA GLY A 1134 -12.98 19.70 5.92
C GLY A 1134 -11.63 19.32 6.54
N HIS A 1135 -10.58 19.99 6.11
CA HIS A 1135 -9.21 19.77 6.58
C HIS A 1135 -8.39 21.05 6.46
N SER A 1136 -7.17 21.12 7.00
CA SER A 1136 -6.40 22.37 7.08
C SER A 1136 -6.29 23.16 5.76
N LEU A 1137 -6.09 22.50 4.61
CA LEU A 1137 -6.06 23.19 3.31
C LEU A 1137 -7.42 23.82 2.90
N LEU A 1138 -8.54 23.11 3.08
CA LEU A 1138 -9.87 23.66 2.84
C LEU A 1138 -10.23 24.73 3.88
N ALA A 1139 -9.83 24.52 5.14
CA ALA A 1139 -9.98 25.50 6.21
C ALA A 1139 -9.29 26.81 5.83
N THR A 1140 -8.08 26.74 5.29
CA THR A 1140 -7.37 27.90 4.76
C THR A 1140 -8.12 28.61 3.62
N GLN A 1141 -8.70 27.86 2.68
CA GLN A 1141 -9.54 28.45 1.63
C GLN A 1141 -10.79 29.12 2.21
N VAL A 1142 -11.43 28.50 3.20
CA VAL A 1142 -12.55 29.08 3.95
C VAL A 1142 -12.12 30.38 4.63
N MET A 1143 -11.02 30.39 5.39
CA MET A 1143 -10.55 31.59 6.09
C MET A 1143 -10.26 32.74 5.12
N SER A 1144 -9.65 32.46 3.97
CA SER A 1144 -9.39 33.47 2.93
C SER A 1144 -10.70 34.06 2.37
N ARG A 1145 -11.70 33.21 2.09
CA ARG A 1145 -13.03 33.65 1.63
C ARG A 1145 -13.81 34.42 2.71
N LEU A 1146 -13.71 34.02 3.97
CA LEU A 1146 -14.30 34.74 5.10
C LEU A 1146 -13.70 36.13 5.25
N HIS A 1147 -12.38 36.25 5.10
CA HIS A 1147 -11.71 37.55 5.10
C HIS A 1147 -12.22 38.45 3.97
N GLN A 1148 -12.36 37.90 2.74
CA GLN A 1148 -12.91 38.63 1.60
C GLN A 1148 -14.37 39.07 1.81
N ALA A 1149 -15.21 38.19 2.36
CA ALA A 1149 -16.63 38.46 2.54
C ALA A 1149 -16.91 39.47 3.67
N PHE A 1150 -16.16 39.38 4.79
CA PHE A 1150 -16.50 40.11 6.01
C PHE A 1150 -15.47 41.16 6.45
N GLY A 1151 -14.29 41.22 5.81
CA GLY A 1151 -13.21 42.14 6.18
C GLY A 1151 -12.62 41.88 7.56
N VAL A 1152 -12.69 40.64 8.05
CA VAL A 1152 -12.14 40.22 9.35
C VAL A 1152 -10.89 39.36 9.16
N ASP A 1153 -9.84 39.63 9.92
CA ASP A 1153 -8.67 38.75 10.00
C ASP A 1153 -8.85 37.79 11.18
N LEU A 1154 -9.12 36.52 10.88
CA LEU A 1154 -9.24 35.46 11.87
C LEU A 1154 -8.09 34.46 11.68
N PRO A 1155 -7.38 34.06 12.75
CA PRO A 1155 -6.34 33.04 12.64
C PRO A 1155 -6.97 31.69 12.30
N LEU A 1156 -6.27 30.85 11.51
CA LEU A 1156 -6.77 29.52 11.11
C LEU A 1156 -7.21 28.67 12.31
N ARG A 1157 -6.50 28.80 13.43
CA ARG A 1157 -6.82 28.15 14.71
C ARG A 1157 -8.27 28.40 15.15
N THR A 1158 -8.86 29.56 14.86
CA THR A 1158 -10.25 29.86 15.20
C THR A 1158 -11.23 28.87 14.59
N LEU A 1159 -11.03 28.42 13.35
CA LEU A 1159 -11.92 27.42 12.74
C LEU A 1159 -11.76 26.03 13.38
N PHE A 1160 -10.60 25.72 13.96
CA PHE A 1160 -10.39 24.49 14.71
C PHE A 1160 -11.03 24.53 16.11
N GLU A 1161 -11.03 25.71 16.75
CA GLU A 1161 -11.65 25.93 18.06
C GLU A 1161 -13.17 26.11 17.97
N LEU A 1162 -13.64 26.71 16.87
CA LEU A 1162 -15.04 27.04 16.61
C LEU A 1162 -15.48 26.40 15.28
N PRO A 1163 -15.56 25.06 15.21
CA PRO A 1163 -15.70 24.33 13.96
C PRO A 1163 -17.13 24.31 13.40
N THR A 1164 -18.07 25.11 13.91
CA THR A 1164 -19.44 25.20 13.38
C THR A 1164 -19.75 26.60 12.86
N VAL A 1165 -20.68 26.68 11.91
CA VAL A 1165 -21.12 27.95 11.31
C VAL A 1165 -21.69 28.90 12.37
N ALA A 1166 -22.47 28.40 13.33
CA ALA A 1166 -23.02 29.21 14.43
C ALA A 1166 -21.91 29.80 15.32
N GLN A 1167 -20.93 28.99 15.71
CA GLN A 1167 -19.82 29.45 16.55
C GLN A 1167 -18.95 30.47 15.82
N LEU A 1168 -18.64 30.22 14.54
CA LEU A 1168 -17.84 31.11 13.72
C LEU A 1168 -18.58 32.42 13.41
N GLY A 1169 -19.88 32.35 13.14
CA GLY A 1169 -20.75 33.52 12.94
C GLY A 1169 -20.74 34.45 14.15
N ASN A 1170 -20.94 33.91 15.36
CA ASN A 1170 -20.85 34.68 16.60
C ASN A 1170 -19.48 35.35 16.80
N ARG A 1171 -18.39 34.66 16.42
CA ARG A 1171 -17.05 35.22 16.51
C ARG A 1171 -16.84 36.37 15.53
N ILE A 1172 -17.33 36.23 14.29
CA ILE A 1172 -17.28 37.28 13.27
C ILE A 1172 -18.08 38.50 13.72
N GLU A 1173 -19.29 38.31 14.25
CA GLU A 1173 -20.10 39.41 14.80
C GLU A 1173 -19.38 40.16 15.92
N THR A 1174 -18.76 39.42 16.85
CA THR A 1174 -18.00 40.01 17.95
C THR A 1174 -16.82 40.85 17.44
N VAL A 1175 -16.07 40.34 16.46
CA VAL A 1175 -14.93 41.05 15.87
C VAL A 1175 -15.38 42.28 15.07
N GLN A 1176 -16.47 42.17 14.30
CA GLN A 1176 -17.02 43.31 13.57
C GLN A 1176 -17.51 44.41 14.52
N TRP A 1177 -18.18 44.04 15.63
CA TRP A 1177 -18.61 45.00 16.63
C TRP A 1177 -17.43 45.69 17.33
N ALA A 1178 -16.39 44.93 17.70
CA ALA A 1178 -15.16 45.49 18.27
C ALA A 1178 -14.46 46.47 17.30
N ASN A 1179 -14.37 46.12 16.01
CA ASN A 1179 -13.80 46.98 14.98
C ASN A 1179 -14.61 48.26 14.75
N GLN A 1180 -15.95 48.20 14.87
CA GLN A 1180 -16.81 49.38 14.81
C GLN A 1180 -16.62 50.29 16.01
N LEU A 1181 -16.48 49.74 17.22
CA LEU A 1181 -16.20 50.51 18.45
C LEU A 1181 -14.82 51.19 18.39
N LEU A 1182 -13.80 50.50 17.89
CA LEU A 1182 -12.46 51.06 17.68
C LEU A 1182 -12.48 52.23 16.68
N ARG A 1183 -13.15 52.05 15.53
CA ARG A 1183 -13.32 53.12 14.54
C ARG A 1183 -14.13 54.31 15.07
N ALA A 1184 -15.14 54.07 15.90
CA ALA A 1184 -15.90 55.13 16.56
C ALA A 1184 -15.01 55.92 17.54
N SER A 1185 -14.17 55.23 18.33
CA SER A 1185 -13.24 55.88 19.26
C SER A 1185 -12.12 56.66 18.56
N GLU A 1186 -11.62 56.19 17.43
CA GLU A 1186 -10.63 56.91 16.61
C GLU A 1186 -11.25 58.16 15.97
N SER A 1187 -12.53 58.10 15.55
CA SER A 1187 -13.25 59.23 14.97
C SER A 1187 -13.57 60.34 15.98
N GLU A 1188 -13.82 60.00 17.26
CA GLU A 1188 -13.99 60.98 18.34
C GLU A 1188 -12.69 61.69 18.69
N THR A 1189 -11.53 61.01 18.65
CA THR A 1189 -10.22 61.66 18.86
C THR A 1189 -9.79 62.59 17.72
N THR A 1190 -10.29 62.43 16.50
CA THR A 1190 -10.03 63.36 15.40
C THR A 1190 -10.92 64.61 15.42
N ASN A 1191 -12.14 64.54 15.97
CA ASN A 1191 -13.03 65.70 16.06
C ASN A 1191 -12.62 66.68 17.18
N ASP A 1192 -12.00 66.20 18.26
CA ASP A 1192 -11.51 67.07 19.35
C ASP A 1192 -10.27 67.91 18.98
N TYR A 1193 -9.62 67.65 17.83
CA TYR A 1193 -8.51 68.47 17.32
C TYR A 1193 -8.94 69.51 16.26
N GLU A 1194 -10.14 69.42 15.68
CA GLU A 1194 -10.63 70.40 14.69
C GLU A 1194 -11.62 71.44 15.26
N GLU A 1195 -12.27 71.21 16.41
CA GLU A 1195 -13.14 72.22 17.06
C GLU A 1195 -12.40 73.23 17.97
N GLY A 1196 -11.06 73.15 18.06
CA GLY A 1196 -10.20 74.09 18.80
C GLY A 1196 -9.63 75.29 18.01
N ARG A 1197 -10.05 75.48 16.75
CA ARG A 1197 -9.71 76.66 15.93
C ARG A 1197 -10.91 77.14 15.12
N LEU A 1198 -11.81 77.88 15.76
CA LEU A 1198 -12.46 79.09 15.22
C LEU A 1198 -13.14 79.89 16.34
#